data_AF-A0A821YZR5-F1
#
_entry.id   AF-A0A821YZR5-F1
#
_cell.length_a   1.000
_cell.length_b   1.000
_cell.length_c   1.000
_cell.angle_alpha   90.00
_cell.angle_beta   90.00
_cell.angle_gamma   90.00
#
_symmetry.space_group_name_H-M   'P 1'
#
loop_
_entity.id
_entity.type
_entity.pdbx_description
1 polymer ?
#
loop_
_entity_poly.entity_id
_entity_poly.type
_entity_poly.pdbx_seq_one_letter_code
_entity_poly.pdbx_strand_id
1 'polypeptide(L)'
;MVDHLFFYVNGKEILERNVEPEWNLLWYLRNKLRLTGSKLGCGEGGCGACTVLISRCIDRNSDEIEHRTINACLAPICSIDGCHVVTVEGLGSTNKSNLHSTQIRLAELFASQCGFCTPGMVMSLYGTVTSKHNSLPTMEDIEEGFDGNLCRCTGYRPILDAAKTFACDINKLDYQKSSSPRVLTTFDKCFSYVHQNTSSINQVPFPDKLRNYIPQSIHIKGTLFEWYRPISLDELIQLRHSYPGNQSKLIFGNTRVEFERKYNQMNYSRLISITHIRELQELKRTDDSLYIGAGVTFVRLKSKLTQWNNKDKFCQALLDQMKHFASTQIRNVASIGGNIISASPISDINPVLEAAGAILELHCADNEKVRQIQLCDFFLGNHHVSVADNEILVAIHIPLEKSSNQYFLRSYKQARRRDDSKGIVSAAFKVELEKLNSRNNQWKIISVCFSFGGIASKTISAKNTQQQLIGLSWTKQTINQAYELLIKEILLDELSPGGQIQYRRTLMQSFLFKFYSYVCNELRESVIDSIDFSYHRGISHGQQTIPERPQTQKYVGSSISHQSAYLHTTGEAIYVDDMPSHINTLYGALVLSTKANARIKHIDIDDASKVTGFVSFVNYIDVPGSNKLGNILPDEEIFVSSIAFCVGAIIGLVVCESEHAAKLAANLIKIDYDLLSPRIFSIEDAINHQSYFGNEICLQRGDVEKVFLDAEHVLEDILFIGGQEHFYMETQSCMVIPSNDDQEIKLYVGIQNPSTVQELIASVLGRDVNRITCHVKRVGGAFGGKETRFLPSCVAVAVAAVKLGRPVRLNLERRVDISITGHRHPFKIKYKIAFNNEGQFLGLDIQIWS
;
A
#
# COMPACT_ATOMS: atom_id res chain seq x y z
N MET A 1 -19.06 21.48 22.38
CA MET A 1 -18.17 20.48 21.78
C MET A 1 -17.55 19.67 22.89
N VAL A 2 -17.45 18.35 22.74
CA VAL A 2 -16.72 17.49 23.69
C VAL A 2 -15.24 17.39 23.30
N ASP A 3 -14.39 17.15 24.30
CA ASP A 3 -12.93 17.12 24.23
C ASP A 3 -12.33 15.72 24.50
N HIS A 4 -13.18 14.71 24.59
CA HIS A 4 -12.82 13.32 24.86
C HIS A 4 -13.40 12.38 23.80
N LEU A 5 -12.88 11.16 23.74
CA LEU A 5 -13.37 10.10 22.85
C LEU A 5 -13.98 8.95 23.66
N PHE A 6 -15.10 8.43 23.21
CA PHE A 6 -15.74 7.25 23.77
C PHE A 6 -15.84 6.15 22.71
N PHE A 7 -15.22 5.00 22.96
CA PHE A 7 -15.22 3.87 22.02
C PHE A 7 -14.93 2.56 22.76
N TYR A 8 -14.96 1.44 22.03
CA TYR A 8 -14.63 0.13 22.57
C TYR A 8 -13.45 -0.49 21.82
N VAL A 9 -12.63 -1.26 22.54
CA VAL A 9 -11.59 -2.12 21.96
C VAL A 9 -11.75 -3.53 22.50
N ASN A 10 -11.99 -4.51 21.63
CA ASN A 10 -12.21 -5.92 22.00
C ASN A 10 -13.28 -6.10 23.09
N GLY A 11 -14.34 -5.29 23.06
CA GLY A 11 -15.44 -5.32 24.03
C GLY A 11 -15.15 -4.58 25.34
N LYS A 12 -13.94 -4.04 25.52
CA LYS A 12 -13.60 -3.17 26.66
C LYS A 12 -13.91 -1.71 26.34
N GLU A 13 -14.64 -1.06 27.23
CA GLU A 13 -14.96 0.37 27.17
C GLU A 13 -13.71 1.23 27.36
N ILE A 14 -13.57 2.26 26.53
CA ILE A 14 -12.49 3.25 26.58
C ILE A 14 -13.11 4.64 26.59
N LEU A 15 -12.77 5.41 27.62
CA LEU A 15 -13.04 6.84 27.70
C LEU A 15 -11.69 7.56 27.73
N GLU A 16 -11.28 8.11 26.59
CA GLU A 16 -10.00 8.80 26.44
C GLU A 16 -10.18 10.30 26.62
N ARG A 17 -9.59 10.85 27.68
CA ARG A 17 -9.68 12.29 28.02
C ARG A 17 -8.44 13.09 27.61
N ASN A 18 -7.29 12.43 27.46
CA ASN A 18 -6.03 13.07 27.11
C ASN A 18 -5.67 12.64 25.68
N VAL A 19 -6.48 13.10 24.73
CA VAL A 19 -6.39 12.72 23.33
C VAL A 19 -5.39 13.62 22.63
N GLU A 20 -4.42 13.02 21.95
CA GLU A 20 -3.61 13.75 20.96
C GLU A 20 -4.10 13.41 19.54
N PRO A 21 -4.55 14.41 18.75
CA PRO A 21 -5.00 14.23 17.38
C PRO A 21 -4.00 13.57 16.43
N GLU A 22 -2.71 13.65 16.72
CA GLU A 22 -1.65 13.03 15.93
C GLU A 22 -1.61 11.50 16.03
N TRP A 23 -2.22 10.93 17.09
CA TRP A 23 -2.23 9.49 17.25
C TRP A 23 -3.10 8.85 16.17
N ASN A 24 -2.52 7.90 15.45
CA ASN A 24 -3.30 6.95 14.69
C ASN A 24 -3.68 5.74 15.57
N LEU A 25 -4.70 5.00 15.15
CA LEU A 25 -5.24 3.85 15.86
C LEU A 25 -4.17 2.78 16.09
N LEU A 26 -3.27 2.54 15.13
CA LEU A 26 -2.21 1.54 15.29
C LEU A 26 -1.25 1.92 16.43
N TRP A 27 -0.82 3.18 16.49
CA TRP A 27 0.02 3.68 17.58
C TRP A 27 -0.70 3.53 18.92
N TYR A 28 -1.98 3.90 18.99
CA TYR A 28 -2.77 3.83 20.22
C TYR A 28 -2.92 2.39 20.73
N LEU A 29 -3.24 1.45 19.84
CA LEU A 29 -3.34 0.02 20.15
C LEU A 29 -2.02 -0.53 20.70
N ARG A 30 -0.90 -0.27 20.01
CA ARG A 30 0.41 -0.85 20.34
C ARG A 30 1.06 -0.19 21.56
N ASN A 31 1.00 1.13 21.67
CA ASN A 31 1.75 1.88 22.67
C ASN A 31 0.94 2.17 23.93
N LYS A 32 -0.35 2.50 23.80
CA LYS A 32 -1.20 2.83 24.95
C LYS A 32 -1.91 1.61 25.51
N LEU A 33 -2.53 0.80 24.66
CA LEU A 33 -3.27 -0.40 25.09
C LEU A 33 -2.43 -1.67 25.18
N ARG A 34 -1.20 -1.66 24.63
CA ARG A 34 -0.30 -2.83 24.55
C ARG A 34 -0.93 -4.03 23.85
N LEU A 35 -1.75 -3.76 22.84
CA LEU A 35 -2.28 -4.73 21.88
C LEU A 35 -1.39 -4.74 20.65
N THR A 36 -0.33 -5.55 20.70
CA THR A 36 0.75 -5.56 19.70
C THR A 36 0.50 -6.50 18.54
N GLY A 37 -0.63 -7.21 18.49
CA GLY A 37 -0.98 -8.13 17.41
C GLY A 37 -1.13 -7.42 16.06
N SER A 38 -1.69 -6.21 16.04
CA SER A 38 -1.71 -5.36 14.84
C SER A 38 -0.31 -4.80 14.55
N LYS A 39 0.18 -4.95 13.31
CA LYS A 39 1.59 -4.69 12.96
C LYS A 39 1.78 -3.49 12.02
N LEU A 40 2.89 -2.75 12.18
CA LEU A 40 3.33 -1.73 11.24
C LEU A 40 4.21 -2.36 10.16
N GLY A 41 3.71 -2.47 8.92
CA GLY A 41 4.48 -2.98 7.78
C GLY A 41 4.94 -1.92 6.78
N CYS A 42 4.10 -0.91 6.50
CA CYS A 42 4.41 0.17 5.54
C CYS A 42 4.04 1.57 6.04
N GLY A 43 2.92 1.71 6.77
CA GLY A 43 2.44 3.02 7.25
C GLY A 43 1.75 3.88 6.19
N GLU A 44 1.34 3.28 5.07
CA GLU A 44 0.70 3.97 3.93
C GLU A 44 -0.52 3.22 3.36
N GLY A 45 -1.03 2.21 4.07
CA GLY A 45 -2.23 1.46 3.69
C GLY A 45 -2.04 0.31 2.69
N GLY A 46 -0.91 0.22 1.99
CA GLY A 46 -0.71 -0.75 0.91
C GLY A 46 -0.32 -2.20 1.31
N CYS A 47 -0.19 -2.52 2.60
CA CYS A 47 0.27 -3.86 3.04
C CYS A 47 -0.72 -4.68 3.87
N GLY A 48 -1.73 -4.04 4.47
CA GLY A 48 -2.74 -4.73 5.29
C GLY A 48 -2.25 -5.37 6.60
N ALA A 49 -0.98 -5.23 6.99
CA ALA A 49 -0.47 -5.82 8.25
C ALA A 49 -1.11 -5.21 9.53
N CYS A 50 -1.66 -4.00 9.39
CA CYS A 50 -2.35 -3.25 10.45
C CYS A 50 -3.88 -3.34 10.36
N THR A 51 -4.42 -4.30 9.61
CA THR A 51 -5.87 -4.41 9.41
C THR A 51 -6.57 -4.73 10.73
N VAL A 52 -7.61 -3.97 11.04
CA VAL A 52 -8.54 -4.18 12.16
C VAL A 52 -9.97 -4.07 11.66
N LEU A 53 -10.92 -4.59 12.42
CA LEU A 53 -12.35 -4.41 12.14
C LEU A 53 -12.88 -3.23 12.96
N ILE A 54 -13.67 -2.38 12.33
CA ILE A 54 -14.49 -1.37 13.00
C ILE A 54 -15.95 -1.71 12.80
N SER A 55 -16.69 -1.67 13.90
CA SER A 55 -18.13 -1.81 13.92
C SER A 55 -18.80 -0.55 14.42
N ARG A 56 -19.91 -0.13 13.80
CA ARG A 56 -20.73 1.02 14.23
C ARG A 56 -22.21 0.78 13.92
N CYS A 57 -23.09 1.34 14.76
CA CYS A 57 -24.53 1.34 14.48
C CYS A 57 -24.83 2.43 13.43
N ILE A 58 -25.45 2.08 12.30
CA ILE A 58 -25.83 3.05 11.26
C ILE A 58 -27.19 3.66 11.57
N ASP A 59 -28.16 2.84 11.92
CA ASP A 59 -29.53 3.27 12.21
C ASP A 59 -30.01 2.61 13.51
N ARG A 60 -30.42 3.46 14.46
CA ARG A 60 -30.90 3.04 15.78
C ARG A 60 -32.24 2.35 15.72
N ASN A 61 -33.04 2.62 14.69
CA ASN A 61 -34.37 2.05 14.54
C ASN A 61 -34.32 0.63 13.95
N SER A 62 -33.29 0.31 13.17
CA SER A 62 -33.12 -1.00 12.54
C SER A 62 -32.17 -1.93 13.27
N ASP A 63 -31.48 -1.44 14.33
CA ASP A 63 -30.38 -2.11 15.03
C ASP A 63 -29.27 -2.61 14.07
N GLU A 64 -29.13 -1.97 12.92
CA GLU A 64 -28.19 -2.37 11.87
C GLU A 64 -26.76 -1.95 12.25
N ILE A 65 -25.91 -2.95 12.42
CA ILE A 65 -24.49 -2.78 12.72
C ILE A 65 -23.70 -2.96 11.43
N GLU A 66 -22.91 -1.94 11.09
CA GLU A 66 -21.98 -2.02 9.99
C GLU A 66 -20.62 -2.49 10.46
N HIS A 67 -20.04 -3.42 9.72
CA HIS A 67 -18.70 -3.95 9.94
C HIS A 67 -17.80 -3.62 8.75
N ARG A 68 -16.65 -2.99 9.01
CA ARG A 68 -15.67 -2.63 7.97
C ARG A 68 -14.25 -2.87 8.42
N THR A 69 -13.44 -3.48 7.57
CA THR A 69 -11.99 -3.58 7.78
C THR A 69 -11.31 -2.28 7.38
N ILE A 70 -10.35 -1.83 8.17
CA ILE A 70 -9.61 -0.59 7.90
C ILE A 70 -8.12 -0.77 8.18
N ASN A 71 -7.29 0.13 7.66
CA ASN A 71 -5.86 0.19 8.02
C ASN A 71 -5.67 1.06 9.27
N ALA A 72 -5.35 0.46 10.41
CA ALA A 72 -5.15 1.21 11.66
C ALA A 72 -4.01 2.24 11.59
N CYS A 73 -3.03 2.06 10.68
CA CYS A 73 -1.93 3.02 10.49
C CYS A 73 -2.36 4.36 9.87
N LEU A 74 -3.53 4.42 9.21
CA LEU A 74 -4.04 5.63 8.57
C LEU A 74 -5.21 6.26 9.33
N ALA A 75 -5.88 5.50 10.20
CA ALA A 75 -7.04 5.99 10.93
C ALA A 75 -6.62 6.88 12.12
N PRO A 76 -6.94 8.18 12.13
CA PRO A 76 -6.76 9.02 13.32
C PRO A 76 -7.55 8.45 14.48
N ILE A 77 -7.01 8.49 15.71
CA ILE A 77 -7.76 8.03 16.88
C ILE A 77 -9.08 8.81 17.06
N CYS A 78 -9.07 10.09 16.69
CA CYS A 78 -10.24 10.95 16.75
C CYS A 78 -11.38 10.54 15.80
N SER A 79 -11.11 9.71 14.77
CA SER A 79 -12.18 9.17 13.91
C SER A 79 -12.83 7.90 14.46
N ILE A 80 -12.37 7.39 15.61
CA ILE A 80 -12.81 6.11 16.22
C ILE A 80 -13.88 6.31 17.29
N ASP A 81 -14.18 7.56 17.65
CA ASP A 81 -15.28 7.87 18.56
C ASP A 81 -16.60 7.25 18.10
N GLY A 82 -17.33 6.63 19.04
CA GLY A 82 -18.57 5.89 18.77
C GLY A 82 -18.39 4.53 18.11
N CYS A 83 -17.16 4.03 17.97
CA CYS A 83 -16.89 2.76 17.28
C CYS A 83 -16.53 1.62 18.24
N HIS A 84 -16.72 0.38 17.77
CA HIS A 84 -16.12 -0.82 18.36
C HIS A 84 -14.98 -1.32 17.48
N VAL A 85 -13.76 -1.24 17.99
CA VAL A 85 -12.56 -1.77 17.35
C VAL A 85 -12.36 -3.21 17.79
N VAL A 86 -12.24 -4.12 16.82
CA VAL A 86 -11.84 -5.51 17.06
C VAL A 86 -10.49 -5.75 16.41
N THR A 87 -9.55 -6.22 17.22
CA THR A 87 -8.19 -6.62 16.82
C THR A 87 -8.07 -8.14 16.80
N VAL A 88 -6.91 -8.65 16.37
CA VAL A 88 -6.67 -10.10 16.32
C VAL A 88 -6.78 -10.75 17.72
N GLU A 89 -6.36 -10.03 18.76
CA GLU A 89 -6.46 -10.45 20.16
C GLU A 89 -7.92 -10.53 20.65
N GLY A 90 -8.81 -9.76 20.02
CA GLY A 90 -10.25 -9.76 20.32
C GLY A 90 -10.99 -11.01 19.83
N LEU A 91 -10.39 -11.77 18.90
CA LEU A 91 -10.98 -13.00 18.37
C LEU A 91 -10.69 -14.22 19.24
N GLY A 92 -9.57 -14.25 19.95
CA GLY A 92 -9.16 -15.38 20.77
C GLY A 92 -7.67 -15.36 21.08
N SER A 93 -7.27 -16.15 22.09
CA SER A 93 -5.87 -16.29 22.57
C SER A 93 -5.55 -17.75 22.86
N THR A 94 -4.29 -18.14 22.65
CA THR A 94 -3.80 -19.50 22.94
C THR A 94 -3.89 -19.87 24.41
N ASN A 95 -3.82 -18.89 25.32
CA ASN A 95 -3.88 -19.13 26.77
C ASN A 95 -5.29 -19.37 27.30
N LYS A 96 -6.33 -19.02 26.54
CA LYS A 96 -7.74 -19.12 26.96
C LYS A 96 -8.51 -20.25 26.26
N SER A 97 -7.85 -21.01 25.38
CA SER A 97 -8.46 -22.08 24.57
C SER A 97 -9.74 -21.68 23.83
N ASN A 98 -9.87 -20.39 23.48
CA ASN A 98 -11.06 -19.80 22.86
C ASN A 98 -10.79 -19.28 21.44
N LEU A 99 -9.90 -19.94 20.71
CA LEU A 99 -9.45 -19.50 19.39
C LEU A 99 -10.63 -19.42 18.41
N HIS A 100 -10.67 -18.34 17.64
CA HIS A 100 -11.64 -18.19 16.58
C HIS A 100 -11.31 -19.12 15.40
N SER A 101 -12.34 -19.58 14.68
CA SER A 101 -12.17 -20.49 13.54
C SER A 101 -11.22 -19.96 12.47
N THR A 102 -11.21 -18.64 12.21
CA THR A 102 -10.23 -18.02 11.30
C THR A 102 -8.80 -18.21 11.80
N GLN A 103 -8.55 -18.06 13.11
CA GLN A 103 -7.21 -18.24 13.68
C GLN A 103 -6.74 -19.70 13.60
N ILE A 104 -7.65 -20.64 13.88
CA ILE A 104 -7.38 -22.08 13.85
C ILE A 104 -7.06 -22.53 12.42
N ARG A 105 -7.96 -22.24 11.47
CA ARG A 105 -7.82 -22.73 10.09
C ARG A 105 -6.57 -22.16 9.42
N LEU A 106 -6.24 -20.88 9.62
CA LEU A 106 -4.99 -20.33 9.09
C LEU A 106 -3.74 -20.99 9.73
N ALA A 107 -3.76 -21.31 11.03
CA ALA A 107 -2.63 -21.95 11.69
C ALA A 107 -2.43 -23.41 11.23
N GLU A 108 -3.52 -24.16 11.09
CA GLU A 108 -3.48 -25.59 10.77
C GLU A 108 -3.30 -25.91 9.28
N LEU A 109 -3.67 -24.97 8.42
CA LEU A 109 -3.58 -25.10 6.97
C LEU A 109 -2.38 -24.33 6.39
N PHE A 110 -1.32 -24.19 7.18
CA PHE A 110 -0.01 -23.69 6.76
C PHE A 110 -0.02 -22.25 6.19
N ALA A 111 -1.01 -21.44 6.56
CA ALA A 111 -1.19 -20.08 6.05
C ALA A 111 -0.23 -19.05 6.70
N SER A 112 0.73 -19.50 7.51
CA SER A 112 1.65 -18.64 8.27
C SER A 112 3.07 -19.23 8.27
N GLN A 113 4.04 -18.41 7.82
CA GLN A 113 5.48 -18.70 7.91
C GLN A 113 6.13 -17.73 8.91
N CYS A 114 6.69 -16.59 8.45
CA CYS A 114 7.32 -15.62 9.35
C CYS A 114 6.35 -15.06 10.40
N GLY A 115 5.05 -14.98 10.08
CA GLY A 115 3.97 -14.61 10.99
C GLY A 115 3.58 -13.13 11.02
N PHE A 116 4.35 -12.22 10.42
CA PHE A 116 4.15 -10.78 10.61
C PHE A 116 2.90 -10.22 9.89
N CYS A 117 2.58 -10.74 8.70
CA CYS A 117 1.35 -10.36 7.99
C CYS A 117 0.09 -11.08 8.51
N THR A 118 0.28 -12.16 9.29
CA THR A 118 -0.79 -13.10 9.66
C THR A 118 -1.93 -12.44 10.44
N PRO A 119 -1.69 -11.55 11.42
CA PRO A 119 -2.78 -10.80 12.08
C PRO A 119 -3.67 -10.04 11.10
N GLY A 120 -3.07 -9.33 10.14
CA GLY A 120 -3.81 -8.62 9.10
C GLY A 120 -4.62 -9.54 8.19
N MET A 121 -4.08 -10.72 7.85
CA MET A 121 -4.80 -11.75 7.08
C MET A 121 -6.01 -12.29 7.86
N VAL A 122 -5.83 -12.59 9.15
CA VAL A 122 -6.91 -13.05 10.03
C VAL A 122 -8.03 -12.00 10.09
N MET A 123 -7.68 -10.73 10.28
CA MET A 123 -8.67 -9.66 10.39
C MET A 123 -9.39 -9.35 9.07
N SER A 124 -8.70 -9.43 7.93
CA SER A 124 -9.34 -9.30 6.62
C SER A 124 -10.34 -10.43 6.35
N LEU A 125 -9.97 -11.68 6.64
CA LEU A 125 -10.87 -12.82 6.51
C LEU A 125 -12.07 -12.69 7.45
N TYR A 126 -11.81 -12.37 8.72
CA TYR A 126 -12.85 -12.18 9.72
C TYR A 126 -13.84 -11.10 9.28
N GLY A 127 -13.35 -9.93 8.86
CA GLY A 127 -14.23 -8.86 8.37
C GLY A 127 -15.02 -9.24 7.13
N THR A 128 -14.42 -9.97 6.19
CA THR A 128 -15.13 -10.46 4.99
C THR A 128 -16.29 -11.38 5.36
N VAL A 129 -16.05 -12.33 6.26
CA VAL A 129 -17.08 -13.25 6.77
C VAL A 129 -18.17 -12.48 7.54
N THR A 130 -17.79 -11.60 8.47
CA THR A 130 -18.74 -10.87 9.32
C THR A 130 -19.60 -9.88 8.54
N SER A 131 -19.07 -9.27 7.48
CA SER A 131 -19.79 -8.28 6.65
C SER A 131 -20.94 -8.86 5.81
N LYS A 132 -21.03 -10.19 5.65
CA LYS A 132 -22.01 -10.85 4.79
C LYS A 132 -23.34 -11.22 5.48
N HIS A 133 -23.63 -10.68 6.67
CA HIS A 133 -24.92 -10.73 7.40
C HIS A 133 -25.79 -11.98 7.12
N ASN A 134 -25.73 -13.00 8.00
CA ASN A 134 -26.48 -14.26 7.89
C ASN A 134 -26.25 -15.09 6.60
N SER A 135 -25.38 -14.65 5.69
CA SER A 135 -24.92 -15.43 4.54
C SER A 135 -23.41 -15.69 4.61
N LEU A 136 -22.98 -16.83 4.07
CA LEU A 136 -21.56 -17.14 3.91
C LEU A 136 -21.02 -16.45 2.64
N PRO A 137 -19.76 -15.97 2.64
CA PRO A 137 -19.14 -15.36 1.47
C PRO A 137 -18.96 -16.37 0.32
N THR A 138 -18.81 -15.88 -0.90
CA THR A 138 -18.31 -16.70 -2.02
C THR A 138 -16.77 -16.77 -2.01
N MET A 139 -16.18 -17.68 -2.79
CA MET A 139 -14.73 -17.70 -2.99
C MET A 139 -14.18 -16.42 -3.63
N GLU A 140 -14.96 -15.75 -4.50
CA GLU A 140 -14.58 -14.46 -5.09
C GLU A 140 -14.56 -13.35 -4.03
N ASP A 141 -15.57 -13.31 -3.15
CA ASP A 141 -15.61 -12.36 -2.02
C ASP A 141 -14.38 -12.51 -1.12
N ILE A 142 -13.95 -13.76 -0.87
CA ILE A 142 -12.77 -14.06 -0.06
C ILE A 142 -11.49 -13.56 -0.74
N GLU A 143 -11.32 -13.81 -2.05
CA GLU A 143 -10.14 -13.30 -2.78
C GLU A 143 -10.14 -11.76 -2.82
N GLU A 144 -11.28 -11.11 -3.02
CA GLU A 144 -11.39 -9.64 -2.97
C GLU A 144 -11.03 -9.10 -1.57
N GLY A 145 -11.44 -9.78 -0.49
CA GLY A 145 -11.14 -9.38 0.88
C GLY A 145 -9.64 -9.33 1.22
N PHE A 146 -8.78 -9.96 0.41
CA PHE A 146 -7.32 -9.95 0.57
C PHE A 146 -6.58 -9.00 -0.38
N ASP A 147 -7.29 -8.22 -1.21
CA ASP A 147 -6.69 -7.32 -2.22
C ASP A 147 -5.76 -6.24 -1.64
N GLY A 148 -5.87 -5.96 -0.34
CA GLY A 148 -4.99 -5.06 0.42
C GLY A 148 -4.00 -5.72 1.36
N ASN A 149 -3.83 -7.04 1.32
CA ASN A 149 -2.94 -7.76 2.23
C ASN A 149 -1.72 -8.32 1.50
N LEU A 150 -0.53 -7.91 1.92
CA LEU A 150 0.73 -8.41 1.35
C LEU A 150 1.32 -9.54 2.20
N CYS A 151 1.80 -10.59 1.52
CA CYS A 151 2.60 -11.64 2.13
C CYS A 151 3.82 -11.94 1.26
N ARG A 152 5.01 -11.86 1.86
CA ARG A 152 6.27 -12.15 1.16
C ARG A 152 6.71 -13.61 1.23
N CYS A 153 6.10 -14.42 2.11
CA CYS A 153 6.60 -15.76 2.45
C CYS A 153 5.80 -16.92 1.82
N THR A 154 4.46 -16.86 1.88
CA THR A 154 3.62 -18.05 1.65
C THR A 154 3.26 -18.30 0.20
N GLY A 155 3.46 -17.32 -0.68
CA GLY A 155 2.93 -17.35 -2.05
C GLY A 155 1.40 -17.34 -2.12
N TYR A 156 0.72 -16.91 -1.04
CA TYR A 156 -0.74 -16.78 -0.88
C TYR A 156 -1.56 -18.08 -0.92
N ARG A 157 -1.13 -19.10 -1.67
CA ARG A 157 -1.88 -20.34 -1.87
C ARG A 157 -2.43 -20.95 -0.56
N PRO A 158 -1.64 -21.26 0.48
CA PRO A 158 -2.18 -21.85 1.71
C PRO A 158 -3.10 -20.90 2.49
N ILE A 159 -2.97 -19.57 2.32
CA ILE A 159 -3.87 -18.58 2.92
C ILE A 159 -5.25 -18.69 2.26
N LEU A 160 -5.29 -18.71 0.93
CA LEU A 160 -6.54 -18.81 0.17
C LEU A 160 -7.21 -20.18 0.36
N ASP A 161 -6.46 -21.27 0.38
CA ASP A 161 -7.01 -22.61 0.67
C ASP A 161 -7.68 -22.64 2.04
N ALA A 162 -7.03 -22.08 3.08
CA ALA A 162 -7.58 -21.99 4.42
C ALA A 162 -8.83 -21.11 4.47
N ALA A 163 -8.76 -19.93 3.85
CA ALA A 163 -9.85 -18.97 3.85
C ALA A 163 -11.09 -19.50 3.12
N LYS A 164 -10.93 -20.17 1.97
CA LYS A 164 -12.05 -20.68 1.16
C LYS A 164 -12.89 -21.75 1.85
N THR A 165 -12.39 -22.36 2.93
CA THR A 165 -13.22 -23.23 3.79
C THR A 165 -14.41 -22.51 4.44
N PHE A 166 -14.44 -21.18 4.41
CA PHE A 166 -15.57 -20.35 4.83
C PHE A 166 -16.55 -20.01 3.70
N ALA A 167 -16.25 -20.38 2.45
CA ALA A 167 -17.06 -20.02 1.30
C ALA A 167 -18.29 -20.94 1.15
N CYS A 168 -19.43 -20.39 0.70
CA CYS A 168 -20.63 -21.17 0.41
C CYS A 168 -20.52 -22.06 -0.83
N ASP A 169 -19.62 -21.72 -1.77
CA ASP A 169 -19.50 -22.32 -3.09
C ASP A 169 -18.25 -23.20 -3.27
N ILE A 170 -17.53 -23.51 -2.18
CA ILE A 170 -16.32 -24.36 -2.20
C ILE A 170 -16.57 -25.75 -2.80
N ASN A 171 -17.76 -26.33 -2.58
CA ASN A 171 -18.12 -27.68 -3.06
C ASN A 171 -18.36 -27.75 -4.58
N LYS A 172 -18.41 -26.60 -5.29
CA LYS A 172 -18.59 -26.56 -6.75
C LYS A 172 -17.31 -26.83 -7.54
N LEU A 173 -16.17 -26.93 -6.85
CA LEU A 173 -14.90 -27.31 -7.48
C LEU A 173 -14.80 -28.84 -7.46
N ASP A 174 -14.56 -29.44 -8.63
CA ASP A 174 -14.33 -30.87 -8.82
C ASP A 174 -13.02 -31.27 -8.13
N TYR A 175 -13.08 -31.45 -6.82
CA TYR A 175 -11.96 -31.93 -6.06
C TYR A 175 -12.10 -33.43 -5.82
N GLN A 176 -11.37 -34.21 -6.62
CA GLN A 176 -11.24 -35.64 -6.39
C GLN A 176 -10.55 -35.85 -5.04
N LYS A 177 -11.29 -36.41 -4.08
CA LYS A 177 -10.74 -36.88 -2.81
C LYS A 177 -9.60 -37.85 -3.13
N SER A 178 -8.44 -37.64 -2.51
CA SER A 178 -7.33 -38.60 -2.62
C SER A 178 -7.84 -39.99 -2.26
N SER A 179 -7.61 -40.97 -3.14
CA SER A 179 -8.00 -42.36 -2.94
C SER A 179 -7.17 -43.07 -1.86
N SER A 180 -6.12 -42.42 -1.32
CA SER A 180 -5.30 -42.97 -0.24
C SER A 180 -5.82 -42.54 1.14
N PRO A 181 -6.35 -43.47 1.97
CA PRO A 181 -6.89 -43.16 3.30
C PRO A 181 -5.81 -42.79 4.35
N ARG A 182 -4.54 -42.63 3.96
CA ARG A 182 -3.38 -42.59 4.89
C ARG A 182 -2.57 -41.30 4.84
N VAL A 183 -2.80 -40.43 3.85
CA VAL A 183 -2.16 -39.11 3.74
C VAL A 183 -3.27 -38.06 3.78
N LEU A 184 -3.47 -37.42 4.93
CA LEU A 184 -4.30 -36.22 5.00
C LEU A 184 -3.54 -35.07 4.33
N THR A 185 -3.85 -34.81 3.07
CA THR A 185 -3.39 -33.61 2.36
C THR A 185 -3.92 -32.35 3.07
N THR A 186 -3.34 -31.18 2.77
CA THR A 186 -3.97 -29.89 3.17
C THR A 186 -5.43 -29.86 2.76
N PHE A 187 -5.75 -30.47 1.61
CA PHE A 187 -7.11 -30.58 1.09
C PHE A 187 -8.02 -31.46 1.96
N ASP A 188 -7.57 -32.63 2.42
CA ASP A 188 -8.38 -33.47 3.31
C ASP A 188 -8.70 -32.77 4.63
N LYS A 189 -7.76 -31.96 5.15
CA LYS A 189 -8.01 -31.08 6.30
C LYS A 189 -9.00 -29.97 5.97
N CYS A 190 -8.85 -29.29 4.82
CA CYS A 190 -9.83 -28.29 4.37
C CYS A 190 -11.24 -28.89 4.27
N PHE A 191 -11.38 -30.07 3.68
CA PHE A 191 -12.65 -30.78 3.53
C PHE A 191 -13.27 -31.13 4.88
N SER A 192 -12.44 -31.54 5.86
CA SER A 192 -12.92 -31.78 7.23
C SER A 192 -13.52 -30.53 7.87
N TYR A 193 -12.92 -29.35 7.64
CA TYR A 193 -13.45 -28.07 8.11
C TYR A 193 -14.75 -27.66 7.42
N VAL A 194 -14.90 -27.96 6.12
CA VAL A 194 -16.14 -27.68 5.37
C VAL A 194 -17.30 -28.53 5.91
N HIS A 195 -17.06 -29.80 6.22
CA HIS A 195 -18.09 -30.68 6.79
C HIS A 195 -18.45 -30.39 8.24
N GLN A 196 -17.52 -29.85 9.01
CA GLN A 196 -17.75 -29.42 10.40
C GLN A 196 -18.39 -28.02 10.49
N ASN A 197 -18.58 -27.33 9.37
CA ASN A 197 -19.04 -25.96 9.35
C ASN A 197 -20.56 -25.91 9.65
N THR A 198 -20.90 -25.67 10.91
CA THR A 198 -22.22 -25.20 11.31
C THR A 198 -22.41 -23.79 10.75
N SER A 199 -23.60 -23.46 10.27
CA SER A 199 -23.96 -22.22 9.58
C SER A 199 -23.70 -20.91 10.36
N SER A 200 -23.19 -20.97 11.59
CA SER A 200 -22.88 -19.83 12.45
C SER A 200 -21.40 -19.76 12.79
N ILE A 201 -20.76 -18.66 12.41
CA ILE A 201 -19.41 -18.29 12.85
C ILE A 201 -19.57 -17.37 14.05
N ASN A 202 -18.91 -17.69 15.16
CA ASN A 202 -19.00 -16.92 16.40
C ASN A 202 -18.53 -15.47 16.17
N GLN A 203 -19.45 -14.52 16.18
CA GLN A 203 -19.13 -13.10 16.05
C GLN A 203 -18.82 -12.49 17.42
N VAL A 204 -17.93 -11.50 17.44
CA VAL A 204 -17.68 -10.70 18.65
C VAL A 204 -18.92 -9.84 18.90
N PRO A 205 -19.58 -9.93 20.07
CA PRO A 205 -20.77 -9.14 20.35
C PRO A 205 -20.51 -7.64 20.23
N PHE A 206 -21.45 -6.92 19.62
CA PHE A 206 -21.42 -5.46 19.57
C PHE A 206 -21.83 -4.86 20.93
N PRO A 207 -21.07 -3.92 21.49
CA PRO A 207 -21.37 -3.33 22.80
C PRO A 207 -22.71 -2.58 22.84
N ASP A 208 -23.58 -2.93 23.80
CA ASP A 208 -24.92 -2.34 23.90
C ASP A 208 -24.93 -0.82 24.11
N LYS A 209 -23.94 -0.27 24.82
CA LYS A 209 -23.80 1.19 24.98
C LYS A 209 -23.59 1.91 23.65
N LEU A 210 -22.98 1.27 22.66
CA LEU A 210 -22.75 1.86 21.35
C LEU A 210 -24.01 1.87 20.47
N ARG A 211 -25.01 1.02 20.75
CA ARG A 211 -26.31 1.04 20.04
C ARG A 211 -27.05 2.37 20.26
N ASN A 212 -26.90 2.93 21.45
CA ASN A 212 -27.50 4.19 21.85
C ASN A 212 -26.55 5.40 21.70
N TYR A 213 -25.39 5.22 21.05
CA TYR A 213 -24.41 6.29 20.92
C TYR A 213 -24.94 7.44 20.04
N ILE A 214 -24.80 8.67 20.54
CA ILE A 214 -25.17 9.89 19.82
C ILE A 214 -23.92 10.68 19.50
N PRO A 215 -23.52 10.76 18.20
CA PRO A 215 -22.42 11.61 17.80
C PRO A 215 -22.67 13.06 18.20
N GLN A 216 -21.65 13.67 18.79
CA GLN A 216 -21.65 15.08 19.18
C GLN A 216 -20.53 15.83 18.47
N SER A 217 -20.63 17.15 18.39
CA SER A 217 -19.52 17.95 17.87
C SER A 217 -18.28 17.80 18.76
N ILE A 218 -17.13 17.47 18.18
CA ILE A 218 -15.85 17.29 18.90
C ILE A 218 -14.92 18.46 18.60
N HIS A 219 -14.20 18.93 19.61
CA HIS A 219 -13.02 19.78 19.46
C HIS A 219 -11.92 19.30 20.40
N ILE A 220 -10.80 18.85 19.84
CA ILE A 220 -9.64 18.38 20.59
C ILE A 220 -8.46 19.28 20.23
N LYS A 221 -7.88 19.91 21.26
CA LYS A 221 -6.67 20.72 21.11
C LYS A 221 -5.46 19.81 21.31
N GLY A 222 -4.78 19.49 20.21
CA GLY A 222 -3.54 18.73 20.24
C GLY A 222 -2.32 19.62 20.39
N THR A 223 -1.18 18.97 20.64
CA THR A 223 0.13 19.65 20.71
C THR A 223 0.53 20.25 19.36
N LEU A 224 0.29 19.53 18.25
CA LEU A 224 0.68 19.98 16.90
C LEU A 224 -0.44 20.64 16.11
N PHE A 225 -1.67 20.18 16.29
CA PHE A 225 -2.84 20.67 15.54
C PHE A 225 -4.14 20.39 16.30
N GLU A 226 -5.18 21.14 15.93
CA GLU A 226 -6.52 20.97 16.49
C GLU A 226 -7.36 20.03 15.61
N TRP A 227 -8.24 19.25 16.23
CA TRP A 227 -9.20 18.39 15.54
C TRP A 227 -10.63 18.84 15.81
N TYR A 228 -11.41 18.98 14.74
CA TYR A 228 -12.84 19.26 14.79
C TYR A 228 -13.63 18.12 14.16
N ARG A 229 -14.80 17.79 14.72
CA ARG A 229 -15.83 16.96 14.08
C ARG A 229 -17.18 17.68 14.17
N PRO A 230 -17.63 18.38 13.12
CA PRO A 230 -19.01 18.85 13.05
C PRO A 230 -20.00 17.68 12.86
N ILE A 231 -21.25 17.91 13.23
CA ILE A 231 -22.36 16.94 13.06
C ILE A 231 -23.45 17.41 12.08
N SER A 232 -23.39 18.64 11.60
CA SER A 232 -24.30 19.17 10.56
C SER A 232 -23.54 19.91 9.46
N LEU A 233 -24.17 20.02 8.28
CA LEU A 233 -23.60 20.76 7.15
C LEU A 233 -23.39 22.24 7.51
N ASP A 234 -24.33 22.85 8.22
CA ASP A 234 -24.23 24.25 8.68
C ASP A 234 -23.02 24.46 9.58
N GLU A 235 -22.78 23.56 10.55
CA GLU A 235 -21.62 23.64 11.42
C GLU A 235 -20.31 23.53 10.63
N LEU A 236 -20.27 22.62 9.64
CA LEU A 236 -19.12 22.47 8.74
C LEU A 236 -18.87 23.74 7.91
N ILE A 237 -19.93 24.34 7.34
CA ILE A 237 -19.84 25.57 6.55
C ILE A 237 -19.32 26.72 7.41
N GLN A 238 -19.83 26.88 8.64
CA GLN A 238 -19.37 27.92 9.56
C GLN A 238 -17.92 27.71 10.02
N LEU A 239 -17.52 26.47 10.30
CA LEU A 239 -16.13 26.13 10.61
C LEU A 239 -15.20 26.43 9.43
N ARG A 240 -15.63 26.10 8.21
CA ARG A 240 -14.83 26.35 7.00
C ARG A 240 -14.70 27.84 6.70
N HIS A 241 -15.76 28.62 6.94
CA HIS A 241 -15.72 30.07 6.85
C HIS A 241 -14.79 30.70 7.90
N SER A 242 -14.81 30.19 9.14
CA SER A 242 -13.95 30.67 10.23
C SER A 242 -12.47 30.32 10.02
N TYR A 243 -12.19 29.19 9.37
CA TYR A 243 -10.84 28.70 9.10
C TYR A 243 -10.65 28.36 7.61
N PRO A 244 -10.63 29.37 6.73
CA PRO A 244 -10.63 29.15 5.29
C PRO A 244 -9.25 28.70 4.78
N GLY A 245 -9.26 28.01 3.63
CA GLY A 245 -8.05 27.70 2.86
C GLY A 245 -7.08 26.81 3.62
N ASN A 246 -5.82 27.23 3.73
CA ASN A 246 -4.75 26.49 4.41
C ASN A 246 -4.85 26.52 5.95
N GLN A 247 -5.75 27.32 6.54
CA GLN A 247 -5.94 27.34 8.00
C GLN A 247 -6.61 26.07 8.53
N SER A 248 -7.34 25.35 7.69
CA SER A 248 -7.93 24.05 8.02
C SER A 248 -7.88 23.09 6.83
N LYS A 249 -7.82 21.79 7.11
CA LYS A 249 -7.95 20.75 6.08
C LYS A 249 -9.15 19.86 6.40
N LEU A 250 -10.03 19.70 5.41
CA LEU A 250 -11.13 18.76 5.51
C LEU A 250 -10.61 17.33 5.39
N ILE A 251 -11.11 16.45 6.25
CA ILE A 251 -10.71 15.05 6.32
C ILE A 251 -11.94 14.15 6.38
N PHE A 252 -11.91 13.07 5.57
CA PHE A 252 -12.88 11.99 5.65
C PHE A 252 -12.18 10.68 6.03
N GLY A 253 -11.54 10.00 5.07
CA GLY A 253 -10.87 8.70 5.29
C GLY A 253 -9.39 8.77 5.66
N ASN A 254 -8.80 9.96 5.72
CA ASN A 254 -7.37 10.23 5.92
C ASN A 254 -6.37 9.60 4.91
N THR A 255 -6.84 8.85 3.91
CA THR A 255 -5.99 8.09 2.96
C THR A 255 -5.12 8.94 2.04
N ARG A 256 -5.35 10.26 2.01
CA ARG A 256 -4.52 11.25 1.31
C ARG A 256 -3.90 12.28 2.26
N VAL A 257 -4.67 12.81 3.21
CA VAL A 257 -4.20 13.86 4.13
C VAL A 257 -3.01 13.37 4.96
N GLU A 258 -3.03 12.12 5.42
CA GLU A 258 -1.89 11.51 6.12
C GLU A 258 -0.64 11.48 5.24
N PHE A 259 -0.81 11.14 3.95
CA PHE A 259 0.29 11.13 3.01
C PHE A 259 0.87 12.53 2.80
N GLU A 260 0.02 13.55 2.67
CA GLU A 260 0.46 14.95 2.54
C GLU A 260 1.24 15.43 3.76
N ARG A 261 0.73 15.15 4.96
CA ARG A 261 1.41 15.53 6.21
C ARG A 261 2.73 14.81 6.38
N LYS A 262 2.73 13.49 6.16
CA LYS A 262 3.89 12.63 6.44
C LYS A 262 4.98 12.72 5.37
N TYR A 263 4.61 12.79 4.10
CA TYR A 263 5.55 12.68 2.98
C TYR A 263 5.74 13.96 2.19
N ASN A 264 4.71 14.81 2.09
CA ASN A 264 4.84 16.14 1.47
C ASN A 264 5.16 17.24 2.51
N GLN A 265 5.27 16.87 3.80
CA GLN A 265 5.57 17.77 4.92
C GLN A 265 4.60 18.97 4.99
N MET A 266 3.34 18.75 4.61
CA MET A 266 2.31 19.79 4.71
C MET A 266 1.83 19.93 6.16
N ASN A 267 2.00 21.12 6.72
CA ASN A 267 1.56 21.42 8.08
C ASN A 267 0.18 22.06 8.05
N TYR A 268 -0.77 21.40 8.71
CA TYR A 268 -2.15 21.90 8.87
C TYR A 268 -2.40 22.13 10.35
N SER A 269 -2.70 23.39 10.73
CA SER A 269 -2.98 23.73 12.13
C SER A 269 -4.31 23.17 12.62
N ARG A 270 -5.25 22.86 11.72
CA ARG A 270 -6.58 22.31 12.05
C ARG A 270 -7.00 21.26 11.04
N LEU A 271 -7.55 20.16 11.54
CA LEU A 271 -8.21 19.13 10.74
C LEU A 271 -9.70 19.09 11.08
N ILE A 272 -10.56 19.08 10.06
CA ILE A 272 -12.03 19.06 10.23
C ILE A 272 -12.58 17.76 9.62
N SER A 273 -13.06 16.87 10.48
CA SER A 273 -13.67 15.59 10.12
C SER A 273 -15.10 15.74 9.63
N ILE A 274 -15.34 15.39 8.37
CA ILE A 274 -16.66 15.51 7.73
C ILE A 274 -17.42 14.18 7.68
N THR A 275 -16.97 13.20 8.46
CA THR A 275 -17.48 11.81 8.46
C THR A 275 -18.88 11.64 9.04
N HIS A 276 -19.37 12.63 9.78
CA HIS A 276 -20.64 12.58 10.51
C HIS A 276 -21.71 13.52 9.93
N ILE A 277 -21.44 14.12 8.77
CA ILE A 277 -22.41 14.95 8.06
C ILE A 277 -23.31 14.04 7.22
N ARG A 278 -24.63 14.13 7.42
CA ARG A 278 -25.60 13.23 6.79
C ARG A 278 -25.78 13.54 5.30
N GLU A 279 -25.84 14.83 4.97
CA GLU A 279 -26.04 15.39 3.63
C GLU A 279 -24.93 14.94 2.67
N LEU A 280 -23.69 14.85 3.17
CA LEU A 280 -22.54 14.37 2.39
C LEU A 280 -22.59 12.86 2.13
N GLN A 281 -23.48 12.12 2.78
CA GLN A 281 -23.54 10.66 2.75
C GLN A 281 -24.73 10.11 1.97
N GLU A 282 -25.50 10.97 1.31
CA GLU A 282 -26.69 10.60 0.57
C GLU A 282 -26.35 10.02 -0.82
N LEU A 283 -27.18 9.07 -1.25
CA LEU A 283 -27.15 8.47 -2.58
C LEU A 283 -28.59 8.42 -3.10
N LYS A 284 -28.89 9.17 -4.15
CA LYS A 284 -30.23 9.25 -4.74
C LYS A 284 -30.15 9.09 -6.26
N ARG A 285 -31.12 8.41 -6.85
CA ARG A 285 -31.34 8.38 -8.30
C ARG A 285 -32.61 9.17 -8.56
N THR A 286 -32.51 10.21 -9.38
CA THR A 286 -33.63 11.01 -9.87
C THR A 286 -33.91 10.63 -11.33
N ASP A 287 -34.94 11.24 -11.93
CA ASP A 287 -35.23 11.03 -13.36
C ASP A 287 -34.16 11.63 -14.28
N ASP A 288 -33.38 12.60 -13.77
CA ASP A 288 -32.48 13.42 -14.57
C ASP A 288 -31.00 13.16 -14.24
N SER A 289 -30.71 12.68 -13.04
CA SER A 289 -29.33 12.51 -12.57
C SER A 289 -29.18 11.49 -11.43
N LEU A 290 -27.96 10.99 -11.28
CA LEU A 290 -27.51 10.33 -10.05
C LEU A 290 -26.89 11.39 -9.12
N TYR A 291 -27.45 11.52 -7.92
CA TYR A 291 -26.90 12.35 -6.85
C TYR A 291 -26.02 11.49 -5.95
N ILE A 292 -24.76 11.86 -5.84
CA ILE A 292 -23.75 11.19 -5.03
C ILE A 292 -23.14 12.19 -4.05
N GLY A 293 -23.41 12.05 -2.75
CA GLY A 293 -22.79 12.88 -1.72
C GLY A 293 -21.26 12.71 -1.67
N ALA A 294 -20.54 13.80 -1.41
CA ALA A 294 -19.07 13.83 -1.43
C ALA A 294 -18.41 12.96 -0.34
N GLY A 295 -19.12 12.67 0.75
CA GLY A 295 -18.73 11.79 1.85
C GLY A 295 -19.14 10.32 1.65
N VAL A 296 -19.67 9.94 0.49
CA VAL A 296 -19.95 8.52 0.20
C VAL A 296 -18.64 7.74 0.03
N THR A 297 -18.49 6.65 0.77
CA THR A 297 -17.34 5.74 0.62
C THR A 297 -17.43 4.90 -0.63
N PHE A 298 -16.28 4.49 -1.18
CA PHE A 298 -16.25 3.63 -2.37
C PHE A 298 -16.95 2.29 -2.15
N VAL A 299 -16.91 1.68 -0.96
CA VAL A 299 -17.68 0.45 -0.70
C VAL A 299 -19.20 0.69 -0.73
N ARG A 300 -19.70 1.79 -0.15
CA ARG A 300 -21.13 2.14 -0.22
C ARG A 300 -21.55 2.47 -1.64
N LEU A 301 -20.71 3.21 -2.36
CA LEU A 301 -20.94 3.53 -3.77
C LEU A 301 -20.97 2.25 -4.63
N LYS A 302 -20.04 1.31 -4.44
CA LYS A 302 -20.00 0.02 -5.15
C LYS A 302 -21.32 -0.72 -4.96
N SER A 303 -21.74 -0.90 -3.71
CA SER A 303 -23.00 -1.58 -3.37
C SER A 303 -24.20 -0.93 -4.06
N LYS A 304 -24.31 0.40 -4.00
CA LYS A 304 -25.43 1.11 -4.60
C LYS A 304 -25.42 1.10 -6.12
N LEU A 305 -24.25 1.25 -6.75
CA LEU A 305 -24.11 1.16 -8.20
C LEU A 305 -24.48 -0.24 -8.71
N THR A 306 -24.09 -1.30 -8.00
CA THR A 306 -24.51 -2.67 -8.36
C THR A 306 -26.03 -2.82 -8.34
N GLN A 307 -26.73 -2.22 -7.36
CA GLN A 307 -28.19 -2.21 -7.31
C GLN A 307 -28.81 -1.38 -8.45
N TRP A 308 -28.20 -0.24 -8.80
CA TRP A 308 -28.67 0.62 -9.89
C TRP A 308 -28.28 0.13 -11.29
N ASN A 309 -27.41 -0.87 -11.39
CA ASN A 309 -26.87 -1.34 -12.67
C ASN A 309 -27.87 -2.21 -13.43
N ASN A 310 -28.89 -1.57 -14.02
CA ASN A 310 -29.80 -2.20 -14.97
C ASN A 310 -29.29 -2.01 -16.42
N LYS A 311 -28.04 -2.46 -16.69
CA LYS A 311 -27.28 -2.22 -17.93
C LYS A 311 -26.92 -0.75 -18.19
N ASP A 312 -26.86 0.04 -17.13
CA ASP A 312 -26.43 1.43 -17.17
C ASP A 312 -24.92 1.51 -17.43
N LYS A 313 -24.51 2.14 -18.54
CA LYS A 313 -23.11 2.12 -18.99
C LYS A 313 -22.19 2.89 -18.04
N PHE A 314 -22.69 3.94 -17.37
CA PHE A 314 -21.92 4.67 -16.36
C PHE A 314 -21.68 3.81 -15.12
N CYS A 315 -22.75 3.20 -14.57
CA CYS A 315 -22.62 2.30 -13.42
C CYS A 315 -21.61 1.19 -13.70
N GLN A 316 -21.69 0.55 -14.88
CA GLN A 316 -20.76 -0.51 -15.27
C GLN A 316 -19.31 -0.01 -15.35
N ALA A 317 -19.05 1.09 -16.05
CA ALA A 317 -17.68 1.59 -16.21
C ALA A 317 -17.04 2.04 -14.89
N LEU A 318 -17.84 2.59 -13.97
CA LEU A 318 -17.34 2.96 -12.65
C LEU A 318 -17.09 1.72 -11.77
N LEU A 319 -17.97 0.72 -11.82
CA LEU A 319 -17.77 -0.58 -11.14
C LEU A 319 -16.51 -1.30 -11.64
N ASP A 320 -16.25 -1.28 -12.95
CA ASP A 320 -15.07 -1.90 -13.57
C ASP A 320 -13.76 -1.26 -13.05
N GLN A 321 -13.72 0.07 -12.92
CA GLN A 321 -12.57 0.76 -12.32
C GLN A 321 -12.44 0.44 -10.83
N MET A 322 -13.57 0.47 -10.11
CA MET A 322 -13.59 0.24 -8.67
C MET A 322 -13.18 -1.17 -8.27
N LYS A 323 -13.34 -2.16 -9.16
CA LYS A 323 -12.83 -3.54 -8.96
C LYS A 323 -11.33 -3.59 -8.69
N HIS A 324 -10.57 -2.69 -9.31
CA HIS A 324 -9.11 -2.62 -9.21
C HIS A 324 -8.61 -1.33 -8.55
N PHE A 325 -9.51 -0.58 -7.91
CA PHE A 325 -9.20 0.68 -7.24
C PHE A 325 -8.87 0.44 -5.77
N ALA A 326 -7.60 0.68 -5.41
CA ALA A 326 -7.09 0.51 -4.05
C ALA A 326 -7.41 -0.87 -3.45
N SER A 327 -7.30 -1.01 -2.14
CA SER A 327 -7.72 -2.18 -1.38
C SER A 327 -9.09 -2.00 -0.74
N THR A 328 -9.71 -3.11 -0.33
CA THR A 328 -10.96 -3.14 0.44
C THR A 328 -10.88 -2.23 1.67
N GLN A 329 -9.78 -2.28 2.42
CA GLN A 329 -9.56 -1.45 3.62
C GLN A 329 -9.55 0.04 3.30
N ILE A 330 -8.96 0.43 2.16
CA ILE A 330 -8.96 1.82 1.68
C ILE A 330 -10.35 2.21 1.18
N ARG A 331 -11.02 1.36 0.38
CA ARG A 331 -12.38 1.64 -0.15
C ARG A 331 -13.44 1.75 0.95
N ASN A 332 -13.23 1.11 2.10
CA ASN A 332 -14.09 1.19 3.28
C ASN A 332 -14.13 2.58 3.93
N VAL A 333 -13.07 3.39 3.74
CA VAL A 333 -12.92 4.71 4.39
C VAL A 333 -12.72 5.86 3.41
N ALA A 334 -12.20 5.62 2.21
CA ALA A 334 -12.00 6.64 1.19
C ALA A 334 -13.35 7.07 0.59
N SER A 335 -13.57 8.38 0.50
CA SER A 335 -14.76 8.95 -0.13
C SER A 335 -14.50 9.40 -1.57
N ILE A 336 -15.57 9.41 -2.37
CA ILE A 336 -15.51 9.90 -3.76
C ILE A 336 -15.12 11.39 -3.81
N GLY A 337 -15.65 12.22 -2.92
CA GLY A 337 -15.30 13.64 -2.83
C GLY A 337 -13.83 13.85 -2.46
N GLY A 338 -13.29 13.04 -1.55
CA GLY A 338 -11.87 13.06 -1.23
C GLY A 338 -10.98 12.70 -2.42
N ASN A 339 -11.38 11.74 -3.25
CA ASN A 339 -10.68 11.40 -4.50
C ASN A 339 -10.70 12.56 -5.50
N ILE A 340 -11.85 13.22 -5.68
CA ILE A 340 -12.00 14.36 -6.60
C ILE A 340 -11.17 15.56 -6.13
N ILE A 341 -11.30 15.97 -4.87
CA ILE A 341 -10.57 17.10 -4.28
C ILE A 341 -9.05 16.85 -4.29
N SER A 342 -8.62 15.60 -4.12
CA SER A 342 -7.21 15.23 -4.23
C SER A 342 -6.64 15.53 -5.61
N ALA A 343 -7.45 15.52 -6.68
CA ALA A 343 -7.04 15.86 -8.05
C ALA A 343 -5.73 15.19 -8.48
N SER A 344 -5.58 13.91 -8.13
CA SER A 344 -4.43 13.12 -8.53
C SER A 344 -4.38 12.98 -10.06
N PRO A 345 -3.26 13.27 -10.73
CA PRO A 345 -3.14 13.13 -12.18
C PRO A 345 -3.37 11.70 -12.67
N ILE A 346 -3.22 10.72 -11.78
CA ILE A 346 -3.36 9.28 -12.01
C ILE A 346 -4.63 8.71 -11.35
N SER A 347 -5.66 9.53 -11.12
CA SER A 347 -6.94 9.02 -10.59
C SER A 347 -7.57 8.03 -11.56
N ASP A 348 -8.03 6.89 -11.04
CA ASP A 348 -8.77 5.91 -11.83
C ASP A 348 -10.24 6.32 -12.04
N ILE A 349 -10.75 7.18 -11.16
CA ILE A 349 -12.18 7.53 -11.05
C ILE A 349 -12.50 8.81 -11.82
N ASN A 350 -11.63 9.82 -11.75
CA ASN A 350 -11.88 11.12 -12.39
C ASN A 350 -12.13 11.01 -13.90
N PRO A 351 -11.40 10.17 -14.68
CA PRO A 351 -11.70 10.02 -16.10
C PRO A 351 -13.13 9.53 -16.38
N VAL A 352 -13.65 8.61 -15.57
CA VAL A 352 -15.02 8.08 -15.72
C VAL A 352 -16.05 9.18 -15.45
N LEU A 353 -15.85 9.94 -14.37
CA LEU A 353 -16.74 11.05 -14.02
C LEU A 353 -16.70 12.15 -15.09
N GLU A 354 -15.53 12.44 -15.67
CA GLU A 354 -15.40 13.44 -16.73
C GLU A 354 -16.09 12.96 -18.02
N ALA A 355 -15.89 11.71 -18.41
CA ALA A 355 -16.58 11.11 -19.55
C ALA A 355 -18.10 11.08 -19.38
N ALA A 356 -18.59 10.94 -18.14
CA ALA A 356 -20.00 10.97 -17.81
C ALA A 356 -20.62 12.38 -17.74
N GLY A 357 -19.80 13.45 -17.84
CA GLY A 357 -20.28 14.83 -17.74
C GLY A 357 -20.67 15.23 -16.32
N ALA A 358 -19.93 14.77 -15.32
CA ALA A 358 -20.22 15.04 -13.92
C ALA A 358 -20.21 16.54 -13.58
N ILE A 359 -21.19 16.98 -12.79
CA ILE A 359 -21.32 18.35 -12.26
C ILE A 359 -21.10 18.30 -10.75
N LEU A 360 -20.25 19.17 -10.25
CA LEU A 360 -19.92 19.28 -8.83
C LEU A 360 -20.73 20.40 -8.17
N GLU A 361 -21.24 20.11 -6.97
CA GLU A 361 -22.02 21.03 -6.14
C GLU A 361 -21.17 21.55 -4.98
N LEU A 362 -20.90 22.86 -4.96
CA LEU A 362 -20.07 23.56 -3.98
C LEU A 362 -20.92 24.53 -3.15
N HIS A 363 -20.73 24.49 -1.83
CA HIS A 363 -21.42 25.35 -0.86
C HIS A 363 -20.41 26.23 -0.10
N CYS A 364 -20.81 27.44 0.29
CA CYS A 364 -20.03 28.33 1.16
C CYS A 364 -20.97 29.15 2.06
N ALA A 365 -20.46 29.73 3.14
CA ALA A 365 -21.27 30.51 4.09
C ALA A 365 -21.77 31.83 3.51
N ASP A 366 -20.98 32.45 2.62
CA ASP A 366 -21.18 33.83 2.16
C ASP A 366 -22.20 33.95 1.02
N ASN A 367 -22.69 32.82 0.49
CA ASN A 367 -23.58 32.81 -0.65
C ASN A 367 -24.67 31.74 -0.48
N GLU A 368 -25.93 32.18 -0.40
CA GLU A 368 -27.08 31.27 -0.39
C GLU A 368 -27.21 30.49 -1.72
N LYS A 369 -26.61 31.00 -2.81
CA LYS A 369 -26.61 30.29 -4.10
C LYS A 369 -25.52 29.23 -4.15
N VAL A 370 -25.97 27.98 -4.31
CA VAL A 370 -25.14 26.82 -4.60
C VAL A 370 -24.37 27.03 -5.91
N ARG A 371 -23.04 26.87 -5.87
CA ARG A 371 -22.19 26.93 -7.07
C ARG A 371 -22.12 25.55 -7.71
N GLN A 372 -22.41 25.49 -9.00
CA GLN A 372 -22.21 24.30 -9.82
C GLN A 372 -21.06 24.49 -10.80
N ILE A 373 -20.22 23.47 -10.96
CA ILE A 373 -19.09 23.49 -11.90
C ILE A 373 -18.96 22.14 -12.60
N GLN A 374 -18.71 22.17 -13.91
CA GLN A 374 -18.40 20.98 -14.69
C GLN A 374 -17.05 20.40 -14.25
N LEU A 375 -16.97 19.06 -14.13
CA LEU A 375 -15.74 18.42 -13.65
C LEU A 375 -14.51 18.73 -14.52
N CYS A 376 -14.69 18.91 -15.84
CA CYS A 376 -13.60 19.22 -16.77
C CYS A 376 -12.95 20.59 -16.52
N ASP A 377 -13.70 21.54 -15.92
CA ASP A 377 -13.20 22.87 -15.57
C ASP A 377 -12.77 22.96 -14.09
N PHE A 378 -13.04 21.91 -13.31
CA PHE A 378 -12.70 21.84 -11.89
C PHE A 378 -11.21 21.62 -11.64
N PHE A 379 -10.52 20.83 -12.46
CA PHE A 379 -9.11 20.52 -12.29
C PHE A 379 -8.22 21.61 -12.89
N LEU A 380 -7.48 22.33 -12.05
CA LEU A 380 -6.59 23.42 -12.47
C LEU A 380 -5.17 22.93 -12.75
N GLY A 381 -4.71 21.90 -12.04
CA GLY A 381 -3.38 21.32 -12.20
C GLY A 381 -3.15 20.14 -11.28
N ASN A 382 -1.87 19.76 -11.10
CA ASN A 382 -1.49 18.65 -10.23
C ASN A 382 -1.90 18.94 -8.78
N HIS A 383 -2.84 18.17 -8.24
CA HIS A 383 -3.37 18.36 -6.88
C HIS A 383 -3.95 19.77 -6.63
N HIS A 384 -4.43 20.43 -7.70
CA HIS A 384 -4.99 21.79 -7.62
C HIS A 384 -6.37 21.85 -8.29
N VAL A 385 -7.35 22.38 -7.56
CA VAL A 385 -8.78 22.38 -7.92
C VAL A 385 -9.39 23.77 -7.80
N SER A 386 -10.48 24.01 -8.52
CA SER A 386 -11.26 25.25 -8.47
C SER A 386 -12.24 25.28 -7.28
N VAL A 387 -11.73 25.09 -6.06
CA VAL A 387 -12.47 25.26 -4.80
C VAL A 387 -11.93 26.50 -4.11
N ALA A 388 -12.81 27.45 -3.80
CA ALA A 388 -12.44 28.62 -3.01
C ALA A 388 -12.14 28.23 -1.55
N ASP A 389 -11.40 29.08 -0.85
CA ASP A 389 -10.90 28.77 0.49
C ASP A 389 -12.01 28.46 1.52
N ASN A 390 -13.19 29.07 1.37
CA ASN A 390 -14.38 28.89 2.21
C ASN A 390 -15.41 27.89 1.64
N GLU A 391 -15.14 27.29 0.47
CA GLU A 391 -16.07 26.36 -0.19
C GLU A 391 -15.87 24.90 0.28
N ILE A 392 -16.95 24.12 0.16
CA ILE A 392 -16.99 22.68 0.44
C ILE A 392 -17.69 21.97 -0.73
N LEU A 393 -17.10 20.85 -1.17
CA LEU A 393 -17.76 19.94 -2.11
C LEU A 393 -18.83 19.12 -1.38
N VAL A 394 -20.09 19.30 -1.75
CA VAL A 394 -21.24 18.64 -1.13
C VAL A 394 -21.69 17.41 -1.90
N ALA A 395 -21.80 17.53 -3.23
CA ALA A 395 -22.33 16.46 -4.07
C ALA A 395 -21.71 16.41 -5.47
N ILE A 396 -21.86 15.26 -6.10
CA ILE A 396 -21.55 14.97 -7.50
C ILE A 396 -22.85 14.56 -8.17
N HIS A 397 -23.20 15.25 -9.25
CA HIS A 397 -24.35 14.96 -10.09
C HIS A 397 -23.88 14.31 -11.39
N ILE A 398 -24.39 13.12 -11.70
CA ILE A 398 -24.15 12.44 -12.96
C ILE A 398 -25.40 12.54 -13.82
N PRO A 399 -25.40 13.32 -14.90
CA PRO A 399 -26.56 13.42 -15.78
C PRO A 399 -26.94 12.06 -16.36
N LEU A 400 -28.23 11.73 -16.34
CA LEU A 400 -28.76 10.56 -17.03
C LEU A 400 -29.09 10.94 -18.48
N GLU A 401 -28.60 10.13 -19.41
CA GLU A 401 -28.88 10.28 -20.84
C GLU A 401 -30.38 10.06 -21.12
N LYS A 402 -31.04 11.08 -21.68
CA LYS A 402 -32.44 11.03 -22.14
C LYS A 402 -32.57 10.99 -23.67
N SER A 403 -31.44 11.00 -24.38
CA SER A 403 -31.39 11.01 -25.84
C SER A 403 -31.95 9.69 -26.42
N SER A 404 -32.61 9.76 -27.57
CA SER A 404 -32.98 8.57 -28.35
C SER A 404 -31.79 7.95 -29.07
N ASN A 405 -30.63 8.62 -29.07
CA ASN A 405 -29.40 8.15 -29.70
C ASN A 405 -28.78 6.99 -28.93
N GLN A 406 -27.93 6.21 -29.61
CA GLN A 406 -27.19 5.15 -28.95
C GLN A 406 -25.93 5.71 -28.31
N TYR A 407 -25.79 5.53 -26.99
CA TYR A 407 -24.58 5.94 -26.29
C TYR A 407 -23.81 4.74 -25.74
N PHE A 408 -22.48 4.89 -25.73
CA PHE A 408 -21.55 3.88 -25.23
C PHE A 408 -20.57 4.57 -24.29
N LEU A 409 -20.27 3.90 -23.17
CA LEU A 409 -19.27 4.36 -22.22
C LEU A 409 -18.49 3.15 -21.70
N ARG A 410 -17.15 3.23 -21.72
CA ARG A 410 -16.27 2.25 -21.07
C ARG A 410 -15.06 2.91 -20.44
N SER A 411 -14.51 2.24 -19.44
CA SER A 411 -13.30 2.62 -18.72
C SER A 411 -12.17 1.61 -18.91
N TYR A 412 -10.95 2.07 -18.74
CA TYR A 412 -9.73 1.28 -18.89
C TYR A 412 -8.69 1.71 -17.83
N LYS A 413 -7.93 0.74 -17.34
CA LYS A 413 -6.80 0.96 -16.44
C LYS A 413 -5.66 0.02 -16.80
N GLN A 414 -4.46 0.58 -16.86
CA GLN A 414 -3.22 -0.20 -16.89
C GLN A 414 -2.35 0.22 -15.72
N ALA A 415 -1.84 -0.76 -14.96
CA ALA A 415 -0.96 -0.55 -13.83
C ALA A 415 0.18 -1.59 -13.83
N ARG A 416 1.11 -1.51 -12.85
CA ARG A 416 2.18 -2.51 -12.71
C ARG A 416 1.68 -3.85 -12.15
N ARG A 417 0.61 -3.80 -11.35
CA ARG A 417 -0.15 -4.95 -10.87
C ARG A 417 -1.63 -4.63 -11.02
N ARG A 418 -2.47 -5.65 -11.18
CA ARG A 418 -3.91 -5.50 -11.34
C ARG A 418 -4.56 -4.81 -10.13
N ASP A 419 -4.36 -5.38 -8.94
CA ASP A 419 -5.03 -4.94 -7.72
C ASP A 419 -4.12 -4.07 -6.84
N ASP A 420 -4.71 -3.13 -6.11
CA ASP A 420 -4.05 -2.19 -5.20
C ASP A 420 -2.74 -1.59 -5.79
N SER A 421 -2.87 -1.02 -6.99
CA SER A 421 -1.77 -0.40 -7.72
C SER A 421 -2.21 0.90 -8.37
N LYS A 422 -1.33 1.90 -8.32
CA LYS A 422 -1.51 3.18 -9.02
C LYS A 422 -1.53 2.94 -10.53
N GLY A 423 -2.48 3.55 -11.23
CA GLY A 423 -2.55 3.52 -12.69
C GLY A 423 -1.31 4.16 -13.34
N ILE A 424 -0.79 3.52 -14.37
CA ILE A 424 0.16 4.11 -15.34
C ILE A 424 -0.63 5.02 -16.29
N VAL A 425 -1.70 4.47 -16.87
CA VAL A 425 -2.71 5.23 -17.62
C VAL A 425 -4.08 4.71 -17.19
N SER A 426 -4.98 5.64 -16.89
CA SER A 426 -6.41 5.39 -16.72
C SER A 426 -7.16 6.16 -17.80
N ALA A 427 -8.25 5.63 -18.32
CA ALA A 427 -9.04 6.29 -19.35
C ALA A 427 -10.52 5.95 -19.22
N ALA A 428 -11.38 6.84 -19.68
CA ALA A 428 -12.78 6.53 -19.91
C ALA A 428 -13.27 7.27 -21.15
N PHE A 429 -13.94 6.53 -22.03
CA PHE A 429 -14.41 7.04 -23.31
C PHE A 429 -15.91 6.92 -23.41
N LYS A 430 -16.53 7.97 -23.93
CA LYS A 430 -17.96 8.05 -24.21
C LYS A 430 -18.16 8.45 -25.66
N VAL A 431 -19.11 7.82 -26.35
CA VAL A 431 -19.58 8.27 -27.66
C VAL A 431 -21.10 8.15 -27.72
N GLU A 432 -21.74 9.15 -28.31
CA GLU A 432 -23.15 9.15 -28.67
C GLU A 432 -23.28 9.14 -30.19
N LEU A 433 -24.09 8.22 -30.69
CA LEU A 433 -24.22 7.91 -32.10
C LEU A 433 -25.67 8.01 -32.56
N GLU A 434 -25.88 8.74 -33.65
CA GLU A 434 -27.16 8.81 -34.36
C GLU A 434 -27.10 7.92 -35.60
N LYS A 435 -28.15 7.13 -35.83
CA LYS A 435 -28.25 6.30 -37.03
C LYS A 435 -28.63 7.16 -38.23
N LEU A 436 -27.76 7.23 -39.24
CA LEU A 436 -27.96 8.10 -40.40
C LEU A 436 -29.06 7.62 -41.36
N ASN A 437 -29.26 6.31 -41.49
CA ASN A 437 -30.28 5.75 -42.37
C ASN A 437 -30.70 4.34 -41.92
N SER A 438 -31.94 3.94 -42.18
CA SER A 438 -32.44 2.62 -41.78
C SER A 438 -31.99 1.49 -42.70
N ARG A 439 -31.51 1.80 -43.92
CA ARG A 439 -31.02 0.83 -44.91
C ARG A 439 -29.53 0.51 -44.81
N ASN A 440 -28.72 1.40 -44.22
CA ASN A 440 -27.27 1.24 -44.09
C ASN A 440 -26.90 1.31 -42.60
N ASN A 441 -26.03 0.41 -42.15
CA ASN A 441 -25.42 0.47 -40.82
C ASN A 441 -24.33 1.55 -40.81
N GLN A 442 -24.76 2.80 -40.78
CA GLN A 442 -23.89 3.98 -40.70
C GLN A 442 -24.32 4.85 -39.53
N TRP A 443 -23.35 5.17 -38.66
CA TRP A 443 -23.56 5.93 -37.45
C TRP A 443 -22.76 7.22 -37.47
N LYS A 444 -23.42 8.33 -37.18
CA LYS A 444 -22.82 9.66 -37.07
C LYS A 444 -22.51 9.96 -35.61
N ILE A 445 -21.33 10.52 -35.35
CA ILE A 445 -20.90 10.97 -34.03
C ILE A 445 -21.65 12.26 -33.69
N ILE A 446 -22.46 12.22 -32.63
CA ILE A 446 -23.18 13.38 -32.08
C ILE A 446 -22.35 14.04 -30.99
N SER A 447 -21.82 13.23 -30.07
CA SER A 447 -20.92 13.67 -29.02
C SER A 447 -19.87 12.59 -28.73
N VAL A 448 -18.68 13.01 -28.31
CA VAL A 448 -17.59 12.11 -27.96
C VAL A 448 -16.74 12.73 -26.86
N CYS A 449 -16.32 11.92 -25.89
CA CYS A 449 -15.39 12.30 -24.83
C CYS A 449 -14.28 11.26 -24.72
N PHE A 450 -13.03 11.72 -24.80
CA PHE A 450 -11.86 10.90 -24.54
C PHE A 450 -11.11 11.43 -23.32
N SER A 451 -11.44 10.93 -22.13
CA SER A 451 -10.81 11.36 -20.88
C SER A 451 -9.71 10.41 -20.43
N PHE A 452 -8.65 10.96 -19.85
CA PHE A 452 -7.45 10.26 -19.45
C PHE A 452 -6.88 10.75 -18.11
N GLY A 453 -6.22 9.84 -17.40
CA GLY A 453 -5.30 10.10 -16.30
C GLY A 453 -3.95 9.43 -16.55
N GLY A 454 -2.88 9.98 -15.97
CA GLY A 454 -1.50 9.47 -16.06
C GLY A 454 -0.71 9.93 -17.29
N ILE A 455 -1.32 10.77 -18.14
CA ILE A 455 -0.70 11.31 -19.36
C ILE A 455 -0.53 12.84 -19.36
N ALA A 456 -0.94 13.50 -18.28
CA ALA A 456 -0.79 14.93 -18.08
C ALA A 456 -0.64 15.24 -16.58
N SER A 457 -0.47 16.51 -16.23
CA SER A 457 -0.39 16.97 -14.83
C SER A 457 -1.75 16.98 -14.11
N LYS A 458 -2.84 16.62 -14.79
CA LYS A 458 -4.20 16.46 -14.25
C LYS A 458 -4.98 15.48 -15.10
N THR A 459 -6.20 15.12 -14.67
CA THR A 459 -7.17 14.46 -15.55
C THR A 459 -7.56 15.41 -16.67
N ILE A 460 -7.55 14.93 -17.91
CA ILE A 460 -7.84 15.74 -19.11
C ILE A 460 -8.79 15.00 -20.06
N SER A 461 -9.56 15.77 -20.83
CA SER A 461 -10.25 15.34 -22.04
C SER A 461 -9.58 15.90 -23.29
N ALA A 462 -9.52 15.11 -24.36
CA ALA A 462 -8.96 15.51 -25.65
C ALA A 462 -9.94 16.41 -26.44
N LYS A 463 -10.19 17.62 -25.93
CA LYS A 463 -11.21 18.55 -26.44
C LYS A 463 -11.04 18.87 -27.94
N ASN A 464 -9.81 19.08 -28.42
CA ASN A 464 -9.57 19.40 -29.82
C ASN A 464 -9.87 18.20 -30.72
N THR A 465 -9.40 17.01 -30.33
CA THR A 465 -9.70 15.76 -31.03
C THR A 465 -11.21 15.55 -31.08
N GLN A 466 -11.90 15.67 -29.94
CA GLN A 466 -13.35 15.47 -29.86
C GLN A 466 -14.12 16.38 -30.82
N GLN A 467 -13.79 17.68 -30.87
CA GLN A 467 -14.46 18.64 -31.74
C GLN A 467 -14.31 18.29 -33.23
N GLN A 468 -13.15 17.79 -33.64
CA GLN A 468 -12.88 17.40 -35.04
C GLN A 468 -13.62 16.13 -35.46
N LEU A 469 -14.04 15.28 -34.51
CA LEU A 469 -14.74 14.03 -34.80
C LEU A 469 -16.27 14.18 -34.84
N ILE A 470 -16.82 15.22 -34.20
CA ILE A 470 -18.26 15.46 -34.22
C ILE A 470 -18.75 15.63 -35.66
N GLY A 471 -19.82 14.92 -36.01
CA GLY A 471 -20.41 14.92 -37.34
C GLY A 471 -19.81 13.90 -38.32
N LEU A 472 -18.66 13.29 -38.01
CA LEU A 472 -18.07 12.22 -38.82
C LEU A 472 -18.78 10.87 -38.55
N SER A 473 -18.60 9.92 -39.46
CA SER A 473 -19.09 8.55 -39.28
C SER A 473 -18.17 7.73 -38.37
N TRP A 474 -18.72 6.86 -37.53
CA TRP A 474 -17.92 5.95 -36.68
C TRP A 474 -17.28 4.84 -37.51
N THR A 475 -16.07 5.07 -38.01
CA THR A 475 -15.37 4.13 -38.91
C THR A 475 -13.90 3.99 -38.55
N LYS A 476 -13.24 2.95 -39.08
CA LYS A 476 -11.78 2.77 -38.95
C LYS A 476 -10.99 3.99 -39.42
N GLN A 477 -11.42 4.66 -40.48
CA GLN A 477 -10.75 5.88 -40.97
C GLN A 477 -10.83 7.01 -39.94
N THR A 478 -12.01 7.22 -39.35
CA THR A 478 -12.24 8.22 -38.30
C THR A 478 -11.40 7.93 -37.05
N ILE A 479 -11.25 6.66 -36.67
CA ILE A 479 -10.37 6.28 -35.55
C ILE A 479 -8.89 6.48 -35.86
N ASN A 480 -8.45 6.19 -37.09
CA ASN A 480 -7.08 6.49 -37.50
C ASN A 480 -6.80 8.00 -37.42
N GLN A 481 -7.74 8.83 -37.87
CA GLN A 481 -7.66 10.28 -37.71
C GLN A 481 -7.61 10.69 -36.22
N ALA A 482 -8.40 10.06 -35.37
CA ALA A 482 -8.37 10.29 -33.92
C ALA A 482 -7.00 9.96 -33.30
N TYR A 483 -6.30 8.91 -33.76
CA TYR A 483 -4.94 8.62 -33.29
C TYR A 483 -3.95 9.74 -33.59
N GLU A 484 -3.96 10.27 -34.81
CA GLU A 484 -3.06 11.35 -35.20
C GLU A 484 -3.35 12.63 -34.42
N LEU A 485 -4.63 12.93 -34.19
CA LEU A 485 -5.06 14.08 -33.41
C LEU A 485 -4.65 13.95 -31.92
N LEU A 486 -4.87 12.79 -31.31
CA LEU A 486 -4.49 12.54 -29.91
C LEU A 486 -2.99 12.70 -29.67
N ILE A 487 -2.16 12.19 -30.58
CA ILE A 487 -0.69 12.32 -30.47
C ILE A 487 -0.25 13.79 -30.55
N LYS A 488 -0.91 14.60 -31.39
CA LYS A 488 -0.62 16.03 -31.54
C LYS A 488 -1.11 16.85 -30.34
N GLU A 489 -2.28 16.50 -29.81
CA GLU A 489 -2.92 17.22 -28.70
C GLU A 489 -2.26 16.93 -27.35
N ILE A 490 -1.88 15.67 -27.09
CA ILE A 490 -1.36 15.24 -25.80
C ILE A 490 0.15 15.06 -25.90
N LEU A 491 0.87 16.08 -25.43
CA LEU A 491 2.32 16.12 -25.46
C LEU A 491 2.92 15.40 -24.24
N LEU A 492 3.56 14.26 -24.49
CA LEU A 492 4.39 13.53 -23.53
C LEU A 492 5.84 13.57 -24.00
N ASP A 493 6.74 14.25 -23.30
CA ASP A 493 8.18 14.30 -23.63
C ASP A 493 9.00 13.31 -22.77
N GLU A 494 10.30 13.21 -23.03
CA GLU A 494 11.21 12.31 -22.29
C GLU A 494 11.36 12.66 -20.80
N LEU A 495 11.13 13.92 -20.43
CA LEU A 495 11.24 14.42 -19.06
C LEU A 495 9.93 14.30 -18.27
N SER A 496 8.86 13.86 -18.93
CA SER A 496 7.54 13.76 -18.33
C SER A 496 7.56 12.80 -17.14
N PRO A 497 7.12 13.25 -15.94
CA PRO A 497 7.14 12.43 -14.73
C PRO A 497 6.47 11.07 -14.92
N GLY A 498 7.02 10.04 -14.28
CA GLY A 498 6.58 8.65 -14.39
C GLY A 498 7.25 7.85 -15.51
N GLY A 499 7.97 8.50 -16.45
CA GLY A 499 8.70 7.83 -17.53
C GLY A 499 7.80 6.99 -18.42
N GLN A 500 8.33 5.89 -18.97
CA GLN A 500 7.57 4.94 -19.82
C GLN A 500 6.81 5.63 -20.96
N ILE A 501 7.43 6.62 -21.60
CA ILE A 501 6.76 7.55 -22.53
C ILE A 501 6.15 6.82 -23.71
N GLN A 502 6.94 5.98 -24.39
CA GLN A 502 6.45 5.18 -25.50
C GLN A 502 5.30 4.27 -25.07
N TYR A 503 5.42 3.63 -23.91
CA TYR A 503 4.36 2.76 -23.40
C TYR A 503 3.06 3.52 -23.10
N ARG A 504 3.14 4.71 -22.46
CA ARG A 504 1.97 5.56 -22.19
C ARG A 504 1.29 6.02 -23.48
N ARG A 505 2.05 6.46 -24.47
CA ARG A 505 1.51 6.83 -25.81
C ARG A 505 0.81 5.65 -26.48
N THR A 506 1.43 4.46 -26.47
CA THR A 506 0.82 3.25 -27.03
C THR A 506 -0.46 2.84 -26.29
N LEU A 507 -0.51 3.00 -24.96
CA LEU A 507 -1.71 2.69 -24.17
C LEU A 507 -2.90 3.58 -24.54
N MET A 508 -2.67 4.87 -24.81
CA MET A 508 -3.74 5.77 -25.27
C MET A 508 -4.39 5.25 -26.56
N GLN A 509 -3.57 4.89 -27.55
CA GLN A 509 -4.06 4.35 -28.82
C GLN A 509 -4.71 2.97 -28.63
N SER A 510 -4.12 2.12 -27.79
CA SER A 510 -4.63 0.77 -27.52
C SER A 510 -5.98 0.79 -26.81
N PHE A 511 -6.19 1.69 -25.87
CA PHE A 511 -7.50 1.86 -25.23
C PHE A 511 -8.54 2.38 -26.22
N LEU A 512 -8.18 3.33 -27.09
CA LEU A 512 -9.11 3.82 -28.11
C LEU A 512 -9.46 2.72 -29.12
N PHE A 513 -8.49 1.87 -29.49
CA PHE A 513 -8.75 0.68 -30.31
C PHE A 513 -9.73 -0.28 -29.64
N LYS A 514 -9.52 -0.59 -28.34
CA LYS A 514 -10.42 -1.44 -27.57
C LYS A 514 -11.84 -0.87 -27.50
N PHE A 515 -11.96 0.45 -27.38
CA PHE A 515 -13.25 1.13 -27.35
C PHE A 515 -13.95 1.10 -28.72
N TYR A 516 -13.22 1.38 -29.81
CA TYR A 516 -13.74 1.23 -31.16
C TYR A 516 -14.30 -0.17 -31.43
N SER A 517 -13.50 -1.20 -31.14
CA SER A 517 -13.91 -2.60 -31.30
C SER A 517 -15.13 -2.94 -30.44
N TYR A 518 -15.19 -2.44 -29.19
CA TYR A 518 -16.35 -2.61 -28.32
C TYR A 518 -17.62 -2.01 -28.95
N VAL A 519 -17.56 -0.76 -29.43
CA VAL A 519 -18.71 -0.09 -30.04
C VAL A 519 -19.15 -0.81 -31.31
N CYS A 520 -18.23 -1.19 -32.21
CA CYS A 520 -18.57 -1.93 -33.43
C CYS A 520 -19.25 -3.29 -33.14
N ASN A 521 -18.81 -4.00 -32.09
CA ASN A 521 -19.42 -5.25 -31.66
C ASN A 521 -20.85 -5.04 -31.16
N GLU A 522 -21.10 -4.00 -30.34
CA GLU A 522 -22.45 -3.70 -29.84
C GLU A 522 -23.40 -3.26 -30.97
N LEU A 523 -22.88 -2.54 -31.98
CA LEU A 523 -23.61 -2.14 -33.17
C LEU A 523 -23.83 -3.29 -34.18
N ARG A 524 -23.17 -4.44 -33.97
CA ARG A 524 -23.18 -5.61 -34.87
C ARG A 524 -22.67 -5.29 -36.28
N GLU A 525 -21.64 -4.45 -36.40
CA GLU A 525 -21.08 -3.99 -37.70
C GLU A 525 -19.82 -4.76 -38.14
N SER A 526 -19.19 -5.57 -37.28
CA SER A 526 -17.92 -6.22 -37.59
C SER A 526 -18.03 -7.69 -37.99
N VAL A 527 -17.28 -8.04 -39.05
CA VAL A 527 -16.84 -9.40 -39.45
C VAL A 527 -15.62 -9.85 -38.62
N ILE A 528 -15.10 -8.99 -37.74
CA ILE A 528 -14.06 -9.34 -36.77
C ILE A 528 -14.75 -10.19 -35.71
N ASP A 529 -14.50 -11.51 -35.72
CA ASP A 529 -14.92 -12.42 -34.67
C ASP A 529 -14.67 -11.79 -33.30
N SER A 530 -15.65 -11.90 -32.41
CA SER A 530 -15.74 -11.25 -31.10
C SER A 530 -14.43 -11.26 -30.31
N ILE A 531 -13.58 -10.24 -30.47
CA ILE A 531 -12.40 -10.08 -29.61
C ILE A 531 -12.88 -9.49 -28.29
N ASP A 532 -13.16 -10.36 -27.33
CA ASP A 532 -13.38 -9.95 -25.96
C ASP A 532 -12.03 -9.58 -25.32
N PHE A 533 -11.79 -8.28 -25.15
CA PHE A 533 -10.62 -7.77 -24.46
C PHE A 533 -10.77 -7.78 -22.92
N SER A 534 -11.90 -8.25 -22.40
CA SER A 534 -12.10 -8.43 -20.97
C SER A 534 -11.23 -9.59 -20.48
N TYR A 535 -10.55 -9.37 -19.36
CA TYR A 535 -9.81 -10.42 -18.69
C TYR A 535 -10.48 -10.70 -17.35
N HIS A 536 -10.99 -11.91 -17.20
CA HIS A 536 -11.53 -12.40 -15.95
C HIS A 536 -10.60 -13.48 -15.39
N ARG A 537 -10.02 -13.22 -14.21
CA ARG A 537 -9.26 -14.23 -13.49
C ARG A 537 -10.25 -15.23 -12.90
N GLY A 538 -10.06 -16.53 -13.16
CA GLY A 538 -10.76 -17.57 -12.43
C GLY A 538 -10.32 -17.66 -10.96
N ILE A 539 -11.12 -18.35 -10.15
CA ILE A 539 -10.81 -18.61 -8.74
C ILE A 539 -9.47 -19.36 -8.61
N SER A 540 -8.59 -18.89 -7.74
CA SER A 540 -7.28 -19.48 -7.49
C SER A 540 -7.41 -20.90 -6.93
N HIS A 541 -6.66 -21.86 -7.46
CA HIS A 541 -6.61 -23.23 -6.94
C HIS A 541 -5.20 -23.80 -7.10
N GLY A 542 -4.89 -24.87 -6.37
CA GLY A 542 -3.63 -25.57 -6.52
C GLY A 542 -3.65 -26.92 -5.80
N GLN A 543 -2.92 -27.90 -6.35
CA GLN A 543 -2.75 -29.22 -5.77
C GLN A 543 -1.32 -29.38 -5.27
N GLN A 544 -1.12 -30.13 -4.17
CA GLN A 544 0.20 -30.48 -3.67
C GLN A 544 0.30 -32.00 -3.54
N THR A 545 1.36 -32.57 -4.10
CA THR A 545 1.66 -34.00 -4.01
C THR A 545 2.88 -34.16 -3.11
N ILE A 546 2.73 -34.95 -2.05
CA ILE A 546 3.80 -35.24 -1.08
C ILE A 546 4.02 -36.76 -1.08
N PRO A 547 5.27 -37.25 -1.12
CA PRO A 547 5.55 -38.69 -1.06
C PRO A 547 4.99 -39.35 0.21
N GLU A 548 4.62 -40.63 0.12
CA GLU A 548 4.24 -41.42 1.31
C GLU A 548 5.45 -41.58 2.25
N ARG A 549 5.21 -41.47 3.56
CA ARG A 549 6.26 -41.56 4.60
C ARG A 549 6.33 -42.97 5.22
N PRO A 550 7.51 -43.46 5.62
CA PRO A 550 7.63 -44.70 6.39
C PRO A 550 6.91 -44.62 7.74
N GLN A 551 6.16 -45.66 8.11
CA GLN A 551 5.37 -45.70 9.36
C GLN A 551 6.22 -45.60 10.63
N THR A 552 7.49 -45.97 10.56
CA THR A 552 8.44 -45.95 11.69
C THR A 552 8.83 -44.54 12.13
N GLN A 553 8.65 -43.51 11.28
CA GLN A 553 9.01 -42.14 11.61
C GLN A 553 7.81 -41.40 12.23
N LYS A 554 7.97 -40.78 13.41
CA LYS A 554 6.85 -40.04 14.05
C LYS A 554 6.65 -38.63 13.51
N TYR A 555 7.73 -37.90 13.21
CA TYR A 555 7.68 -36.46 12.90
C TYR A 555 8.41 -36.09 11.61
N VAL A 556 9.59 -36.65 11.33
CA VAL A 556 10.33 -36.39 10.08
C VAL A 556 9.47 -36.78 8.88
N GLY A 557 9.40 -35.92 7.87
CA GLY A 557 8.52 -36.09 6.70
C GLY A 557 7.03 -35.86 6.96
N SER A 558 6.60 -35.52 8.19
CA SER A 558 5.20 -35.23 8.50
C SER A 558 4.86 -33.76 8.26
N SER A 559 3.64 -33.50 7.77
CA SER A 559 3.13 -32.14 7.55
C SER A 559 2.63 -31.52 8.87
N ILE A 560 3.57 -31.08 9.70
CA ILE A 560 3.31 -30.41 10.98
C ILE A 560 3.30 -28.90 10.75
N SER A 561 2.28 -28.21 11.28
CA SER A 561 2.23 -26.75 11.22
C SER A 561 3.42 -26.12 11.94
N HIS A 562 3.79 -24.91 11.51
CA HIS A 562 4.82 -24.13 12.19
C HIS A 562 4.48 -23.99 13.69
N GLN A 563 5.46 -24.21 14.57
CA GLN A 563 5.22 -24.26 16.03
C GLN A 563 4.64 -22.95 16.60
N SER A 564 4.98 -21.80 16.01
CA SER A 564 4.39 -20.51 16.38
C SER A 564 3.16 -20.13 15.56
N ALA A 565 2.59 -21.00 14.72
CA ALA A 565 1.48 -20.66 13.83
C ALA A 565 0.26 -20.10 14.58
N TYR A 566 -0.12 -20.73 15.70
CA TYR A 566 -1.19 -20.22 16.56
C TYR A 566 -0.85 -18.86 17.18
N LEU A 567 0.40 -18.67 17.64
CA LEU A 567 0.85 -17.35 18.14
C LEU A 567 0.83 -16.28 17.04
N HIS A 568 1.08 -16.66 15.77
CA HIS A 568 0.99 -15.75 14.63
C HIS A 568 -0.46 -15.36 14.34
N THR A 569 -1.40 -16.30 14.43
CA THR A 569 -2.81 -16.04 14.14
C THR A 569 -3.57 -15.38 15.28
N THR A 570 -3.04 -15.40 16.51
CA THR A 570 -3.59 -14.66 17.66
C THR A 570 -2.91 -13.31 17.91
N GLY A 571 -1.79 -13.03 17.23
CA GLY A 571 -1.00 -11.83 17.49
C GLY A 571 -0.10 -11.91 18.73
N GLU A 572 -0.05 -13.06 19.41
CA GLU A 572 0.75 -13.29 20.63
C GLU A 572 2.25 -13.50 20.34
N ALA A 573 2.62 -13.69 19.08
CA ALA A 573 4.03 -13.73 18.68
C ALA A 573 4.67 -12.33 18.76
N ILE A 574 5.62 -12.20 19.71
CA ILE A 574 6.37 -10.97 19.97
C ILE A 574 7.55 -10.81 19.00
N TYR A 575 7.55 -9.73 18.23
CA TYR A 575 8.66 -9.23 17.43
C TYR A 575 9.38 -8.09 18.18
N VAL A 576 10.46 -7.55 17.63
CA VAL A 576 11.30 -6.57 18.38
C VAL A 576 10.51 -5.34 18.80
N ASP A 577 9.74 -4.75 17.89
CA ASP A 577 8.92 -3.57 18.20
C ASP A 577 7.71 -3.87 19.10
N ASP A 578 7.32 -5.14 19.23
CA ASP A 578 6.24 -5.53 20.15
C ASP A 578 6.72 -5.57 21.61
N MET A 579 8.03 -5.61 21.85
CA MET A 579 8.57 -5.64 23.19
C MET A 579 8.20 -4.34 23.92
N PRO A 580 7.82 -4.40 25.21
CA PRO A 580 7.64 -3.18 25.99
C PRO A 580 8.98 -2.43 26.10
N SER A 581 8.91 -1.10 26.05
CA SER A 581 10.08 -0.25 26.32
C SER A 581 10.41 -0.28 27.81
N HIS A 582 11.69 -0.22 28.14
CA HIS A 582 12.14 0.00 29.52
C HIS A 582 11.82 1.44 29.96
N ILE A 583 11.76 1.68 31.27
CA ILE A 583 11.68 3.04 31.82
C ILE A 583 12.87 3.84 31.28
N ASN A 584 12.63 5.11 30.93
CA ASN A 584 13.63 6.03 30.36
C ASN A 584 14.21 5.61 29.00
N THR A 585 13.60 4.66 28.28
CA THR A 585 13.99 4.34 26.89
C THR A 585 13.84 5.57 25.99
N LEU A 586 14.87 5.82 25.19
CA LEU A 586 14.91 6.83 24.14
C LEU A 586 14.67 6.21 22.76
N TYR A 587 14.33 7.04 21.79
CA TYR A 587 14.02 6.63 20.43
C TYR A 587 14.92 7.33 19.43
N GLY A 588 15.49 6.54 18.52
CA GLY A 588 16.38 7.01 17.47
C GLY A 588 15.67 7.22 16.14
N ALA A 589 16.13 8.19 15.35
CA ALA A 589 15.81 8.35 13.93
C ALA A 589 17.09 8.67 13.14
N LEU A 590 17.31 7.94 12.05
CA LEU A 590 18.50 8.11 11.21
C LEU A 590 18.42 9.40 10.41
N VAL A 591 19.56 10.09 10.31
CA VAL A 591 19.79 11.21 9.40
C VAL A 591 20.62 10.68 8.24
N LEU A 592 20.06 10.72 7.03
CA LEU A 592 20.62 10.07 5.86
C LEU A 592 21.10 11.09 4.82
N SER A 593 22.11 10.72 4.04
CA SER A 593 22.52 11.52 2.89
C SER A 593 21.43 11.60 1.84
N THR A 594 21.17 12.82 1.35
CA THR A 594 20.26 13.07 0.22
C THR A 594 20.99 13.16 -1.12
N LYS A 595 22.33 13.04 -1.12
CA LYS A 595 23.19 13.15 -2.30
C LYS A 595 24.09 11.91 -2.43
N ALA A 596 24.28 11.45 -3.66
CA ALA A 596 25.30 10.45 -3.99
C ALA A 596 26.62 11.14 -4.37
N ASN A 597 27.73 10.56 -3.91
CA ASN A 597 29.09 11.07 -4.03
C ASN A 597 29.22 12.57 -3.74
N ALA A 598 29.10 12.94 -2.45
CA ALA A 598 29.16 14.32 -2.02
C ALA A 598 29.92 14.49 -0.70
N ARG A 599 30.71 15.56 -0.59
CA ARG A 599 31.40 15.94 0.66
C ARG A 599 30.45 16.74 1.54
N ILE A 600 30.36 16.37 2.81
CA ILE A 600 29.60 17.13 3.81
C ILE A 600 30.41 18.37 4.20
N LYS A 601 29.81 19.56 4.03
CA LYS A 601 30.41 20.82 4.49
C LYS A 601 30.02 21.15 5.92
N HIS A 602 28.73 21.07 6.18
CA HIS A 602 28.12 21.59 7.39
C HIS A 602 26.83 20.83 7.68
N ILE A 603 26.58 20.61 8.97
CA ILE A 603 25.36 19.98 9.49
C ILE A 603 24.77 20.97 10.49
N ASP A 604 23.58 21.50 10.18
CA ASP A 604 22.82 22.38 11.04
C ASP A 604 21.74 21.58 11.78
N ILE A 605 21.78 21.63 13.11
CA ILE A 605 20.84 20.94 14.01
C ILE A 605 19.96 21.91 14.80
N ASP A 606 20.02 23.22 14.55
CA ASP A 606 19.40 24.23 15.42
C ASP A 606 17.89 24.04 15.54
N ASP A 607 17.19 23.83 14.42
CA ASP A 607 15.75 23.60 14.42
C ASP A 607 15.37 22.23 15.01
N ALA A 608 16.21 21.22 14.80
CA ALA A 608 16.02 19.89 15.39
C ALA A 608 16.15 19.92 16.92
N SER A 609 17.09 20.70 17.45
CA SER A 609 17.34 20.82 18.89
C SER A 609 16.19 21.48 19.67
N LYS A 610 15.34 22.24 18.98
CA LYS A 610 14.14 22.91 19.55
C LYS A 610 12.93 22.00 19.65
N VAL A 611 12.97 20.79 19.07
CA VAL A 611 11.88 19.83 19.16
C VAL A 611 11.73 19.35 20.60
N THR A 612 10.52 19.45 21.15
CA THR A 612 10.21 18.95 22.49
C THR A 612 10.58 17.47 22.61
N GLY A 613 11.39 17.15 23.62
CA GLY A 613 11.91 15.80 23.85
C GLY A 613 13.17 15.46 23.04
N PHE A 614 13.79 16.41 22.33
CA PHE A 614 15.14 16.22 21.78
C PHE A 614 16.17 16.00 22.90
N VAL A 615 17.04 14.99 22.72
CA VAL A 615 18.08 14.66 23.70
C VAL A 615 19.47 14.85 23.12
N SER A 616 19.75 14.26 21.95
CA SER A 616 21.09 14.35 21.35
C SER A 616 21.06 14.07 19.85
N PHE A 617 22.04 14.63 19.14
CA PHE A 617 22.45 14.19 17.81
C PHE A 617 23.76 13.43 17.96
N VAL A 618 23.77 12.16 17.55
CA VAL A 618 24.93 11.25 17.63
C VAL A 618 25.52 11.08 16.24
N ASN A 619 26.83 11.26 16.08
CA ASN A 619 27.51 11.15 14.78
C ASN A 619 28.90 10.47 14.92
N TYR A 620 29.72 10.53 13.85
CA TYR A 620 31.02 9.86 13.80
C TYR A 620 31.99 10.29 14.91
N ILE A 621 31.85 11.50 15.47
CA ILE A 621 32.72 12.02 16.55
C ILE A 621 32.42 11.30 17.87
N ASP A 622 31.21 10.75 18.03
CA ASP A 622 30.78 10.04 19.23
C ASP A 622 31.19 8.57 19.24
N VAL A 623 31.81 8.08 18.17
CA VAL A 623 32.26 6.70 18.07
C VAL A 623 33.56 6.54 18.87
N PRO A 624 33.58 5.74 19.96
CA PRO A 624 34.76 5.66 20.82
C PRO A 624 35.90 4.81 20.23
N GLY A 625 35.58 3.86 19.34
CA GLY A 625 36.52 3.00 18.63
C GLY A 625 36.59 3.30 17.13
N SER A 626 36.69 2.25 16.32
CA SER A 626 36.71 2.39 14.86
C SER A 626 35.33 2.79 14.32
N ASN A 627 35.27 3.85 13.51
CA ASN A 627 34.06 4.20 12.74
C ASN A 627 33.87 3.32 11.49
N LYS A 628 34.80 2.42 11.18
CA LYS A 628 34.73 1.52 10.03
C LYS A 628 34.09 0.18 10.38
N LEU A 629 33.26 -0.33 9.46
CA LEU A 629 32.55 -1.59 9.52
C LEU A 629 32.92 -2.48 8.34
N GLY A 630 32.76 -3.79 8.53
CA GLY A 630 32.86 -4.79 7.47
C GLY A 630 33.73 -5.98 7.90
N ASN A 631 33.17 -7.19 7.81
CA ASN A 631 33.87 -8.41 8.23
C ASN A 631 34.89 -8.89 7.19
N ILE A 632 34.61 -8.66 5.91
CA ILE A 632 35.44 -9.12 4.79
C ILE A 632 36.37 -8.00 4.35
N LEU A 633 35.81 -6.80 4.13
CA LEU A 633 36.53 -5.57 3.83
C LEU A 633 35.96 -4.48 4.75
N PRO A 634 36.79 -3.82 5.59
CA PRO A 634 36.32 -2.75 6.46
C PRO A 634 36.27 -1.41 5.70
N ASP A 635 35.38 -1.33 4.71
CA ASP A 635 35.28 -0.23 3.74
C ASP A 635 34.00 0.64 3.90
N GLU A 636 33.11 0.28 4.82
CA GLU A 636 31.93 1.08 5.16
C GLU A 636 32.13 1.85 6.47
N GLU A 637 31.45 3.00 6.63
CA GLU A 637 31.42 3.75 7.89
C GLU A 637 30.07 3.58 8.62
N ILE A 638 30.09 3.57 9.96
CA ILE A 638 28.85 3.62 10.76
C ILE A 638 28.12 4.94 10.49
N PHE A 639 28.86 6.03 10.64
CA PHE A 639 28.43 7.39 10.35
C PHE A 639 29.40 8.00 9.33
N VAL A 640 28.88 8.63 8.28
CA VAL A 640 29.71 9.32 7.28
C VAL A 640 30.55 10.39 7.97
N SER A 641 31.87 10.25 7.89
CA SER A 641 32.83 11.21 8.48
C SER A 641 33.11 12.40 7.58
N SER A 642 33.06 12.21 6.25
CA SER A 642 33.43 13.25 5.29
C SER A 642 32.68 13.18 3.96
N ILE A 643 32.69 12.02 3.29
CA ILE A 643 32.12 11.85 1.95
C ILE A 643 30.99 10.82 1.99
N ALA A 644 29.79 11.24 1.60
CA ALA A 644 28.66 10.36 1.40
C ALA A 644 28.70 9.78 -0.03
N PHE A 645 29.03 8.50 -0.16
CA PHE A 645 29.14 7.85 -1.47
C PHE A 645 27.78 7.53 -2.11
N CYS A 646 26.73 7.34 -1.32
CA CYS A 646 25.38 7.03 -1.80
C CYS A 646 24.30 7.86 -1.09
N VAL A 647 23.15 8.00 -1.77
CA VAL A 647 21.91 8.41 -1.10
C VAL A 647 21.54 7.32 -0.09
N GLY A 648 21.16 7.70 1.12
CA GLY A 648 20.86 6.76 2.20
C GLY A 648 22.05 6.43 3.12
N ALA A 649 23.27 6.92 2.82
CA ALA A 649 24.39 6.78 3.76
C ALA A 649 24.07 7.45 5.10
N ILE A 650 24.36 6.78 6.22
CA ILE A 650 23.99 7.25 7.56
C ILE A 650 24.95 8.37 7.98
N ILE A 651 24.45 9.57 8.19
CA ILE A 651 25.25 10.73 8.64
C ILE A 651 25.23 10.86 10.16
N GLY A 652 24.10 10.53 10.78
CA GLY A 652 23.93 10.58 12.22
C GLY A 652 22.64 9.93 12.69
N LEU A 653 22.45 9.93 14.01
CA LEU A 653 21.26 9.45 14.70
C LEU A 653 20.75 10.54 15.63
N VAL A 654 19.54 11.05 15.37
CA VAL A 654 18.82 11.89 16.33
C VAL A 654 18.17 11.01 17.38
N VAL A 655 18.31 11.38 18.64
CA VAL A 655 17.76 10.65 19.79
C VAL A 655 16.83 11.57 20.56
N CYS A 656 15.58 11.12 20.78
CA CYS A 656 14.55 11.85 21.49
C CYS A 656 13.79 10.96 22.50
N GLU A 657 12.96 11.57 23.34
CA GLU A 657 12.12 10.88 24.34
C GLU A 657 10.93 10.13 23.73
N SER A 658 10.57 10.43 22.48
CA SER A 658 9.53 9.72 21.73
C SER A 658 9.95 9.47 20.29
N GLU A 659 9.43 8.39 19.69
CA GLU A 659 9.68 8.05 18.29
C GLU A 659 9.20 9.16 17.33
N HIS A 660 8.09 9.82 17.67
CA HIS A 660 7.55 10.93 16.88
C HIS A 660 8.52 12.12 16.89
N ALA A 661 8.99 12.54 18.08
CA ALA A 661 9.95 13.63 18.22
C ALA A 661 11.26 13.33 17.49
N ALA A 662 11.75 12.08 17.55
CA ALA A 662 12.97 11.67 16.84
C ALA A 662 12.82 11.85 15.32
N LYS A 663 11.71 11.40 14.75
CA LYS A 663 11.43 11.54 13.31
C LYS A 663 11.25 13.00 12.90
N LEU A 664 10.56 13.80 13.71
CA LEU A 664 10.37 15.23 13.46
C LEU A 664 11.72 15.96 13.46
N ALA A 665 12.52 15.77 14.50
CA ALA A 665 13.83 16.39 14.63
C ALA A 665 14.80 15.95 13.51
N ALA A 666 14.82 14.67 13.13
CA ALA A 666 15.64 14.19 12.03
C ALA A 666 15.29 14.85 10.68
N ASN A 667 14.01 15.16 10.43
CA ASN A 667 13.58 15.86 9.21
C ASN A 667 13.94 17.36 9.20
N LEU A 668 14.26 17.95 10.37
CA LEU A 668 14.61 19.36 10.49
C LEU A 668 16.12 19.63 10.34
N ILE A 669 16.95 18.59 10.35
CA ILE A 669 18.40 18.72 10.15
C ILE A 669 18.71 19.11 8.70
N LYS A 670 19.49 20.17 8.52
CA LYS A 670 19.92 20.66 7.22
C LYS A 670 21.38 20.30 7.00
N ILE A 671 21.71 19.87 5.79
CA ILE A 671 23.05 19.39 5.44
C ILE A 671 23.48 20.03 4.13
N ASP A 672 24.62 20.70 4.18
CA ASP A 672 25.25 21.32 3.02
C ASP A 672 26.27 20.37 2.39
N TYR A 673 26.21 20.26 1.07
CA TYR A 673 27.03 19.32 0.30
C TYR A 673 27.85 20.03 -0.78
N ASP A 674 29.10 19.59 -0.98
CA ASP A 674 29.80 19.72 -2.26
C ASP A 674 29.60 18.44 -3.07
N LEU A 675 29.01 18.56 -4.26
CA LEU A 675 28.89 17.44 -5.19
C LEU A 675 30.26 17.11 -5.78
N LEU A 676 30.66 15.84 -5.72
CA LEU A 676 31.91 15.36 -6.29
C LEU A 676 31.67 14.69 -7.64
N SER A 677 32.72 14.65 -8.47
CA SER A 677 32.72 13.95 -9.77
C SER A 677 33.90 12.97 -9.83
N PRO A 678 33.77 11.83 -10.55
CA PRO A 678 32.59 11.39 -11.30
C PRO A 678 31.48 10.82 -10.39
N ARG A 679 30.23 10.85 -10.86
CA ARG A 679 29.10 10.16 -10.20
C ARG A 679 28.73 8.94 -11.02
N ILE A 680 28.98 7.77 -10.46
CA ILE A 680 28.79 6.46 -11.11
C ILE A 680 27.47 5.89 -10.62
N PHE A 681 26.54 5.61 -11.53
CA PHE A 681 25.20 5.11 -11.16
C PHE A 681 24.85 3.78 -11.83
N SER A 682 25.23 3.61 -13.09
CA SER A 682 24.96 2.39 -13.86
C SER A 682 26.17 1.46 -13.91
N ILE A 683 25.93 0.20 -14.27
CA ILE A 683 26.99 -0.77 -14.57
C ILE A 683 27.86 -0.25 -15.73
N GLU A 684 27.26 0.38 -16.73
CA GLU A 684 27.95 1.05 -17.83
C GLU A 684 28.90 2.13 -17.33
N ASP A 685 28.46 3.00 -16.41
CA ASP A 685 29.31 4.03 -15.84
C ASP A 685 30.51 3.41 -15.13
N ALA A 686 30.28 2.34 -14.36
CA ALA A 686 31.33 1.64 -13.62
C ALA A 686 32.36 1.00 -14.57
N ILE A 687 31.90 0.39 -15.66
CA ILE A 687 32.77 -0.17 -16.72
C ILE A 687 33.61 0.93 -17.36
N ASN A 688 32.98 2.04 -17.75
CA ASN A 688 33.66 3.16 -18.41
C ASN A 688 34.73 3.82 -17.53
N HIS A 689 34.53 3.81 -16.21
CA HIS A 689 35.48 4.37 -15.24
C HIS A 689 36.39 3.33 -14.59
N GLN A 690 36.32 2.06 -15.00
CA GLN A 690 37.06 0.93 -14.39
C GLN A 690 36.89 0.85 -12.86
N SER A 691 35.69 1.12 -12.37
CA SER A 691 35.37 1.18 -10.94
C SER A 691 34.84 -0.17 -10.46
N TYR A 692 35.74 -1.08 -10.05
CA TYR A 692 35.42 -2.44 -9.64
C TYR A 692 35.84 -2.76 -8.20
N PHE A 693 35.16 -3.73 -7.59
CA PHE A 693 35.60 -4.35 -6.34
C PHE A 693 36.40 -5.63 -6.65
N GLY A 694 37.69 -5.65 -6.28
CA GLY A 694 38.56 -6.81 -6.47
C GLY A 694 38.96 -7.07 -7.93
N ASN A 695 39.48 -8.27 -8.19
CA ASN A 695 39.90 -8.73 -9.51
C ASN A 695 38.80 -9.56 -10.20
N GLU A 696 38.92 -9.74 -11.51
CA GLU A 696 38.05 -10.63 -12.29
C GLU A 696 38.07 -12.08 -11.76
N ILE A 697 36.89 -12.70 -11.70
CA ILE A 697 36.72 -14.10 -11.32
C ILE A 697 36.37 -14.90 -12.59
N CYS A 698 37.23 -15.84 -12.97
CA CYS A 698 37.07 -16.64 -14.19
C CYS A 698 36.91 -18.14 -13.90
N LEU A 699 35.93 -18.78 -14.55
CA LEU A 699 35.74 -20.23 -14.56
C LEU A 699 35.73 -20.73 -16.01
N GLN A 700 36.67 -21.62 -16.36
CA GLN A 700 36.80 -22.14 -17.73
C GLN A 700 36.85 -23.66 -17.75
N ARG A 701 36.19 -24.25 -18.76
CA ARG A 701 36.27 -25.69 -19.05
C ARG A 701 36.22 -25.92 -20.56
N GLY A 702 37.22 -26.64 -21.09
CA GLY A 702 37.34 -26.90 -22.52
C GLY A 702 37.93 -25.73 -23.31
N ASP A 703 37.85 -25.83 -24.63
CA ASP A 703 38.33 -24.83 -25.59
C ASP A 703 37.11 -24.23 -26.31
N VAL A 704 36.57 -23.16 -25.73
CA VAL A 704 35.35 -22.52 -26.23
C VAL A 704 35.59 -21.78 -27.55
N GLU A 705 36.82 -21.29 -27.78
CA GLU A 705 37.17 -20.56 -29.01
C GLU A 705 37.09 -21.50 -30.22
N LYS A 706 37.68 -22.70 -30.10
CA LYS A 706 37.56 -23.71 -31.14
C LYS A 706 36.11 -24.08 -31.42
N VAL A 707 35.30 -24.25 -30.37
CA VAL A 707 33.88 -24.58 -30.51
C VAL A 707 33.14 -23.48 -31.28
N PHE A 708 33.40 -22.20 -31.02
CA PHE A 708 32.75 -21.12 -31.76
C PHE A 708 33.16 -21.04 -33.23
N LEU A 709 34.37 -21.50 -33.60
CA LEU A 709 34.81 -21.56 -34.98
C LEU A 709 34.14 -22.70 -35.76
N ASP A 710 33.96 -23.85 -35.11
CA ASP A 710 33.45 -25.07 -35.72
C ASP A 710 31.90 -25.18 -35.66
N ALA A 711 31.25 -24.34 -34.85
CA ALA A 711 29.80 -24.40 -34.63
C ALA A 711 29.00 -23.94 -35.85
N GLU A 712 27.86 -24.60 -36.08
CA GLU A 712 26.95 -24.27 -37.18
C GLU A 712 26.22 -22.94 -36.95
N HIS A 713 25.82 -22.67 -35.70
CA HIS A 713 25.18 -21.41 -35.31
C HIS A 713 25.89 -20.80 -34.11
N VAL A 714 26.02 -19.47 -34.15
CA VAL A 714 26.53 -18.66 -33.06
C VAL A 714 25.61 -17.47 -32.84
N LEU A 715 25.24 -17.23 -31.58
CA LEU A 715 24.42 -16.11 -31.15
C LEU A 715 25.17 -15.31 -30.08
N GLU A 716 25.19 -13.99 -30.20
CA GLU A 716 25.74 -13.08 -29.20
C GLU A 716 24.69 -12.02 -28.83
N ASP A 717 24.49 -11.78 -27.54
CA ASP A 717 23.54 -10.77 -27.05
C ASP A 717 23.90 -10.28 -25.63
N ILE A 718 23.16 -9.27 -25.16
CA ILE A 718 23.26 -8.68 -23.83
C ILE A 718 21.92 -8.76 -23.11
N LEU A 719 21.94 -9.33 -21.92
CA LEU A 719 20.80 -9.41 -21.01
C LEU A 719 21.01 -8.47 -19.81
N PHE A 720 19.96 -7.75 -19.43
CA PHE A 720 19.90 -6.97 -18.20
C PHE A 720 18.87 -7.55 -17.23
N ILE A 721 19.27 -7.72 -15.98
CA ILE A 721 18.40 -8.16 -14.88
C ILE A 721 18.39 -7.05 -13.83
N GLY A 722 17.21 -6.50 -13.54
CA GLY A 722 17.06 -5.45 -12.54
C GLY A 722 17.26 -5.96 -11.10
N GLY A 723 17.55 -5.03 -10.18
CA GLY A 723 17.63 -5.34 -8.76
C GLY A 723 16.28 -5.71 -8.14
N GLN A 724 16.32 -6.20 -6.90
CA GLN A 724 15.12 -6.63 -6.18
C GLN A 724 15.18 -6.29 -4.69
N GLU A 725 14.15 -5.60 -4.19
CA GLU A 725 13.96 -5.35 -2.76
C GLU A 725 13.50 -6.62 -2.03
N HIS A 726 14.04 -6.84 -0.83
CA HIS A 726 13.72 -7.97 0.03
C HIS A 726 12.24 -7.91 0.44
N PHE A 727 11.82 -6.71 0.87
CA PHE A 727 10.45 -6.41 1.31
C PHE A 727 9.97 -7.39 2.41
N TYR A 728 10.84 -7.69 3.38
CA TYR A 728 10.40 -8.35 4.61
C TYR A 728 9.32 -7.54 5.32
N MET A 729 8.32 -8.21 5.86
CA MET A 729 7.12 -7.53 6.35
C MET A 729 7.39 -6.73 7.62
N GLU A 730 8.27 -7.22 8.50
CA GLU A 730 8.84 -6.48 9.63
C GLU A 730 10.06 -5.70 9.15
N THR A 731 10.01 -4.35 9.17
CA THR A 731 11.20 -3.52 8.91
C THR A 731 12.31 -3.76 9.92
N GLN A 732 13.47 -3.17 9.71
CA GLN A 732 14.57 -3.28 10.64
C GLN A 732 14.25 -2.60 11.98
N SER A 733 14.47 -3.32 13.07
CA SER A 733 14.20 -2.87 14.43
C SER A 733 15.25 -3.39 15.41
N CYS A 734 15.70 -2.54 16.32
CA CYS A 734 16.57 -2.93 17.43
C CYS A 734 16.29 -2.12 18.70
N MET A 735 16.59 -2.73 19.85
CA MET A 735 16.62 -2.07 21.16
C MET A 735 17.92 -2.45 21.87
N VAL A 736 18.70 -1.44 22.22
CA VAL A 736 19.97 -1.60 22.95
C VAL A 736 19.80 -1.08 24.36
N ILE A 737 20.22 -1.87 25.34
CA ILE A 737 20.15 -1.57 26.76
C ILE A 737 21.58 -1.59 27.29
N PRO A 738 22.15 -0.43 27.64
CA PRO A 738 23.45 -0.36 28.30
C PRO A 738 23.28 -0.66 29.80
N SER A 739 24.26 -1.33 30.38
CA SER A 739 24.45 -1.37 31.83
C SER A 739 25.33 -0.22 32.27
N ASN A 740 25.03 0.34 33.44
CA ASN A 740 25.80 1.44 34.03
C ASN A 740 26.96 0.96 34.91
N ASP A 741 27.00 -0.32 35.29
CA ASP A 741 27.88 -0.79 36.38
C ASP A 741 29.02 -1.71 35.91
N ASP A 742 28.79 -2.56 34.90
CA ASP A 742 29.69 -3.65 34.48
C ASP A 742 30.09 -3.60 33.00
N GLN A 743 29.77 -2.50 32.33
CA GLN A 743 29.96 -2.31 30.88
C GLN A 743 29.25 -3.37 30.03
N GLU A 744 28.22 -4.05 30.53
CA GLU A 744 27.41 -4.96 29.72
C GLU A 744 26.47 -4.20 28.78
N ILE A 745 26.14 -4.84 27.65
CA ILE A 745 25.15 -4.36 26.69
C ILE A 745 24.26 -5.52 26.30
N LYS A 746 22.95 -5.27 26.36
CA LYS A 746 21.92 -6.20 25.89
C LYS A 746 21.25 -5.64 24.65
N LEU A 747 21.31 -6.40 23.55
CA LEU A 747 20.70 -6.07 22.27
C LEU A 747 19.53 -7.02 21.99
N TYR A 748 18.37 -6.47 21.66
CA TYR A 748 17.26 -7.19 21.05
C TYR A 748 17.12 -6.73 19.60
N VAL A 749 17.20 -7.66 18.64
CA VAL A 749 17.28 -7.32 17.22
C VAL A 749 16.65 -8.40 16.35
N GLY A 750 16.08 -8.01 15.22
CA GLY A 750 15.55 -8.93 14.21
C GLY A 750 16.57 -9.15 13.09
N ILE A 751 17.65 -9.90 13.33
CA ILE A 751 18.75 -10.10 12.37
C ILE A 751 19.01 -11.59 12.09
N GLN A 752 19.65 -11.91 10.96
CA GLN A 752 20.08 -13.28 10.62
C GLN A 752 21.46 -13.63 11.19
N ASN A 753 22.31 -12.62 11.45
CA ASN A 753 23.69 -12.81 11.90
C ASN A 753 23.96 -12.12 13.25
N PRO A 754 23.50 -12.71 14.38
CA PRO A 754 23.67 -12.14 15.71
C PRO A 754 25.14 -12.07 16.18
N SER A 755 26.00 -12.99 15.73
CA SER A 755 27.40 -13.03 16.14
C SER A 755 28.17 -11.82 15.59
N THR A 756 27.98 -11.48 14.31
CA THR A 756 28.66 -10.34 13.72
C THR A 756 28.25 -9.01 14.35
N VAL A 757 26.96 -8.79 14.65
CA VAL A 757 26.55 -7.54 15.32
C VAL A 757 27.15 -7.43 16.73
N GLN A 758 27.28 -8.56 17.43
CA GLN A 758 27.91 -8.62 18.74
C GLN A 758 29.40 -8.21 18.66
N GLU A 759 30.14 -8.79 17.71
CA GLU A 759 31.56 -8.49 17.48
C GLU A 759 31.80 -7.04 17.06
N LEU A 760 30.96 -6.51 16.15
CA LEU A 760 31.07 -5.13 15.70
C LEU A 760 30.78 -4.15 16.84
N ILE A 761 29.71 -4.36 17.62
CA ILE A 761 29.41 -3.50 18.77
C ILE A 761 30.57 -3.53 19.78
N ALA A 762 31.11 -4.71 20.07
CA ALA A 762 32.25 -4.86 20.98
C ALA A 762 33.47 -4.07 20.49
N SER A 763 33.86 -4.26 19.22
CA SER A 763 34.99 -3.57 18.60
C SER A 763 34.82 -2.06 18.59
N VAL A 764 33.65 -1.57 18.17
CA VAL A 764 33.35 -0.14 18.05
C VAL A 764 33.31 0.55 19.41
N LEU A 765 32.85 -0.16 20.45
CA LEU A 765 32.75 0.40 21.80
C LEU A 765 34.00 0.15 22.66
N GLY A 766 35.02 -0.54 22.14
CA GLY A 766 36.21 -0.90 22.89
C GLY A 766 35.92 -1.84 24.06
N ARG A 767 34.98 -2.78 23.89
CA ARG A 767 34.57 -3.76 24.90
C ARG A 767 34.92 -5.17 24.47
N ASP A 768 35.05 -6.07 25.44
CA ASP A 768 35.15 -7.52 25.15
C ASP A 768 33.82 -8.05 24.60
N VAL A 769 33.89 -9.01 23.67
CA VAL A 769 32.70 -9.63 23.06
C VAL A 769 31.77 -10.24 24.10
N ASN A 770 32.32 -10.76 25.21
CA ASN A 770 31.54 -11.33 26.32
C ASN A 770 30.68 -10.31 27.08
N ARG A 771 30.91 -9.00 26.91
CA ARG A 771 30.09 -7.92 27.48
C ARG A 771 28.85 -7.61 26.65
N ILE A 772 28.79 -8.11 25.42
CA ILE A 772 27.67 -7.84 24.51
C ILE A 772 26.83 -9.10 24.41
N THR A 773 25.53 -9.03 24.72
CA THR A 773 24.59 -10.15 24.52
C THR A 773 23.56 -9.77 23.47
N CYS A 774 23.46 -10.57 22.40
CA CYS A 774 22.49 -10.38 21.32
C CYS A 774 21.35 -11.41 21.41
N HIS A 775 20.10 -10.94 21.45
CA HIS A 775 18.90 -11.76 21.53
C HIS A 775 18.05 -11.62 20.27
N VAL A 776 17.87 -12.75 19.57
CA VAL A 776 16.97 -12.87 18.42
C VAL A 776 15.95 -13.97 18.70
N LYS A 777 14.67 -13.60 18.88
CA LYS A 777 13.61 -14.60 19.13
C LYS A 777 13.00 -15.14 17.84
N ARG A 778 12.71 -14.24 16.90
CA ARG A 778 12.12 -14.48 15.57
C ARG A 778 12.30 -13.23 14.72
N VAL A 779 12.10 -13.36 13.41
CA VAL A 779 12.23 -12.27 12.44
C VAL A 779 11.06 -12.32 11.46
N GLY A 780 10.38 -11.20 11.22
CA GLY A 780 9.23 -11.06 10.33
C GLY A 780 9.59 -11.02 8.83
N GLY A 781 10.43 -11.97 8.40
CA GLY A 781 11.04 -12.05 7.08
C GLY A 781 12.43 -11.43 7.06
N ALA A 782 13.35 -12.00 6.28
CA ALA A 782 14.73 -11.50 6.20
C ALA A 782 15.32 -11.58 4.79
N PHE A 783 15.34 -12.77 4.20
CA PHE A 783 15.70 -12.98 2.78
C PHE A 783 17.11 -12.52 2.37
N GLY A 784 18.07 -12.47 3.32
CA GLY A 784 19.43 -11.96 3.12
C GLY A 784 19.58 -10.48 3.50
N GLY A 785 18.52 -9.68 3.40
CA GLY A 785 18.57 -8.24 3.70
C GLY A 785 18.78 -7.90 5.17
N LYS A 786 18.57 -8.87 6.08
CA LYS A 786 18.90 -8.75 7.50
C LYS A 786 20.14 -9.57 7.89
N GLU A 787 21.02 -9.88 6.95
CA GLU A 787 22.29 -10.56 7.24
C GLU A 787 23.38 -9.55 7.62
N THR A 788 23.55 -8.49 6.82
CA THR A 788 24.63 -7.50 7.02
C THR A 788 24.16 -6.04 7.00
N ARG A 789 23.10 -5.72 6.27
CA ARG A 789 22.76 -4.33 5.94
C ARG A 789 22.18 -3.52 7.09
N PHE A 790 21.74 -4.17 8.17
CA PHE A 790 21.26 -3.49 9.38
C PHE A 790 22.34 -3.30 10.45
N LEU A 791 23.52 -3.92 10.28
CA LEU A 791 24.62 -3.84 11.23
C LEU A 791 25.01 -2.38 11.55
N PRO A 792 25.17 -1.47 10.57
CA PRO A 792 25.54 -0.09 10.86
C PRO A 792 24.52 0.63 11.76
N SER A 793 23.24 0.46 11.49
CA SER A 793 22.16 1.05 12.29
C SER A 793 22.12 0.51 13.72
N CYS A 794 22.32 -0.80 13.92
CA CYS A 794 22.41 -1.39 15.26
C CYS A 794 23.61 -0.85 16.05
N VAL A 795 24.76 -0.74 15.40
CA VAL A 795 25.98 -0.20 16.01
C VAL A 795 25.78 1.28 16.37
N ALA A 796 25.18 2.08 15.48
CA ALA A 796 24.84 3.48 15.75
C ALA A 796 23.95 3.64 17.00
N VAL A 797 22.95 2.77 17.14
CA VAL A 797 22.08 2.74 18.33
C VAL A 797 22.84 2.34 19.58
N ALA A 798 23.80 1.42 19.48
CA ALA A 798 24.64 1.03 20.61
C ALA A 798 25.59 2.16 21.07
N VAL A 799 26.18 2.89 20.13
CA VAL A 799 26.96 4.12 20.41
C VAL A 799 26.11 5.13 21.15
N ALA A 800 24.90 5.41 20.66
CA ALA A 800 23.98 6.33 21.31
C ALA A 800 23.55 5.87 22.72
N ALA A 801 23.25 4.58 22.89
CA ALA A 801 22.84 4.02 24.16
C ALA A 801 23.96 4.17 25.21
N VAL A 802 25.20 3.83 24.86
CA VAL A 802 26.36 3.98 25.75
C VAL A 802 26.64 5.45 26.05
N LYS A 803 26.65 6.33 25.05
CA LYS A 803 26.85 7.79 25.23
C LYS A 803 25.86 8.38 26.23
N LEU A 804 24.61 7.94 26.17
CA LEU A 804 23.51 8.51 26.96
C LEU A 804 23.23 7.75 28.26
N GLY A 805 23.87 6.59 28.50
CA GLY A 805 23.62 5.74 29.67
C GLY A 805 22.15 5.27 29.78
N ARG A 806 21.45 5.18 28.65
CA ARG A 806 20.00 4.90 28.59
C ARG A 806 19.68 3.90 27.49
N PRO A 807 18.61 3.09 27.64
CA PRO A 807 18.15 2.24 26.55
C PRO A 807 17.76 3.09 25.33
N VAL A 808 18.14 2.66 24.13
CA VAL A 808 17.75 3.32 22.87
C VAL A 808 17.10 2.31 21.94
N ARG A 809 15.95 2.68 21.36
CA ARG A 809 15.20 1.90 20.37
C ARG A 809 15.23 2.58 19.01
N LEU A 810 15.37 1.81 17.95
CA LEU A 810 15.22 2.26 16.57
C LEU A 810 14.29 1.31 15.82
N ASN A 811 13.25 1.88 15.21
CA ASN A 811 12.34 1.18 14.31
C ASN A 811 12.31 1.92 12.99
N LEU A 812 12.73 1.27 11.91
CA LEU A 812 12.74 1.93 10.61
C LEU A 812 11.35 1.99 10.00
N GLU A 813 11.02 3.15 9.43
CA GLU A 813 9.90 3.26 8.51
C GLU A 813 10.26 2.59 7.19
N ARG A 814 9.26 2.04 6.47
CA ARG A 814 9.49 1.33 5.21
C ARG A 814 10.32 2.12 4.19
N ARG A 815 10.11 3.43 4.08
CA ARG A 815 10.89 4.29 3.17
C ARG A 815 12.37 4.37 3.55
N VAL A 816 12.65 4.43 4.85
CA VAL A 816 14.01 4.53 5.40
C VAL A 816 14.70 3.18 5.22
N ASP A 817 13.98 2.09 5.53
CA ASP A 817 14.43 0.72 5.32
C ASP A 817 14.89 0.49 3.88
N ILE A 818 14.00 0.69 2.90
CA ILE A 818 14.31 0.53 1.46
C ILE A 818 15.48 1.42 1.03
N SER A 819 15.62 2.62 1.60
CA SER A 819 16.68 3.55 1.20
C SER A 819 18.08 3.13 1.66
N ILE A 820 18.22 2.25 2.66
CA ILE A 820 19.53 1.94 3.26
C ILE A 820 19.91 0.46 3.21
N THR A 821 18.94 -0.45 3.07
CA THR A 821 19.20 -1.90 3.22
C THR A 821 19.64 -2.58 1.94
N GLY A 822 19.82 -1.84 0.85
CA GLY A 822 20.25 -2.36 -0.44
C GLY A 822 19.26 -3.36 -1.06
N HIS A 823 19.63 -3.87 -2.22
CA HIS A 823 18.80 -4.77 -3.02
C HIS A 823 19.61 -6.01 -3.42
N ARG A 824 18.94 -6.99 -4.02
CA ARG A 824 19.62 -7.95 -4.90
C ARG A 824 20.36 -7.16 -5.98
N HIS A 825 21.62 -7.54 -6.24
CA HIS A 825 22.44 -6.94 -7.28
C HIS A 825 21.72 -6.98 -8.63
N PRO A 826 21.64 -5.85 -9.36
CA PRO A 826 21.33 -5.89 -10.79
C PRO A 826 22.45 -6.62 -11.54
N PHE A 827 22.18 -7.11 -12.74
CA PHE A 827 23.19 -7.76 -13.56
C PHE A 827 23.12 -7.28 -15.00
N LYS A 828 24.29 -7.07 -15.60
CA LYS A 828 24.51 -7.03 -17.04
C LYS A 828 25.24 -8.31 -17.41
N ILE A 829 24.72 -9.04 -18.39
CA ILE A 829 25.25 -10.32 -18.82
C ILE A 829 25.45 -10.24 -20.32
N LYS A 830 26.70 -10.25 -20.78
CA LYS A 830 27.04 -10.43 -22.19
C LYS A 830 27.30 -11.91 -22.40
N TYR A 831 26.62 -12.52 -23.36
CA TYR A 831 26.77 -13.95 -23.61
C TYR A 831 26.95 -14.25 -25.10
N LYS A 832 27.70 -15.32 -25.39
CA LYS A 832 27.91 -15.89 -26.71
C LYS A 832 27.69 -17.40 -26.64
N ILE A 833 26.80 -17.93 -27.49
CA ILE A 833 26.37 -19.34 -27.47
C ILE A 833 26.58 -19.96 -28.84
N ALA A 834 27.19 -21.15 -28.87
CA ALA A 834 27.32 -22.01 -30.04
C ALA A 834 26.37 -23.20 -29.94
N PHE A 835 25.66 -23.50 -31.02
CA PHE A 835 24.75 -24.65 -31.10
C PHE A 835 24.66 -25.24 -32.51
N ASN A 836 24.28 -26.51 -32.62
CA ASN A 836 24.05 -27.18 -33.89
C ASN A 836 22.59 -27.02 -34.38
N ASN A 837 22.30 -27.54 -35.57
CA ASN A 837 20.98 -27.53 -36.21
C ASN A 837 19.92 -28.25 -35.38
N GLU A 838 20.29 -29.20 -34.51
CA GLU A 838 19.40 -29.87 -33.57
C GLU A 838 19.11 -29.06 -32.28
N GLY A 839 19.76 -27.90 -32.13
CA GLY A 839 19.62 -27.04 -30.95
C GLY A 839 20.44 -27.49 -29.73
N GLN A 840 21.39 -28.41 -29.90
CA GLN A 840 22.31 -28.82 -28.83
C GLN A 840 23.37 -27.74 -28.62
N PHE A 841 23.51 -27.28 -27.37
CA PHE A 841 24.56 -26.32 -27.01
C PHE A 841 25.93 -26.99 -27.03
N LEU A 842 26.85 -26.39 -27.78
CA LEU A 842 28.22 -26.86 -27.97
C LEU A 842 29.20 -26.05 -27.13
N GLY A 843 29.00 -24.73 -27.03
CA GLY A 843 29.91 -23.80 -26.38
C GLY A 843 29.20 -22.56 -25.83
N LEU A 844 29.75 -22.00 -24.75
CA LEU A 844 29.18 -20.87 -24.03
C LEU A 844 30.30 -20.01 -23.44
N ASP A 845 30.27 -18.72 -23.75
CA ASP A 845 31.10 -17.69 -23.14
C ASP A 845 30.18 -16.62 -22.54
N ILE A 846 30.38 -16.28 -21.27
CA ILE A 846 29.55 -15.32 -20.54
C ILE A 846 30.44 -14.39 -19.73
N GLN A 847 30.24 -13.09 -19.93
CA GLN A 847 30.77 -12.03 -19.09
C GLN A 847 29.64 -11.43 -18.25
N ILE A 848 29.87 -11.30 -16.95
CA ILE A 848 28.87 -10.87 -15.97
C ILE A 848 29.40 -9.67 -15.19
N TRP A 849 28.62 -8.60 -15.15
CA TRP A 849 28.83 -7.45 -14.28
C TRP A 849 27.62 -7.27 -13.38
N SER A 850 27.84 -6.91 -12.12
CA SER A 850 26.80 -6.73 -11.10
C SER A 850 26.89 -5.39 -10.39
#